data_AF-A4HWH4-F1
#
_entry.id   AF-A4HWH4-F1
#
_cell.length_a   1.000
_cell.length_b   1.000
_cell.length_c   1.000
_cell.angle_alpha   90.00
_cell.angle_beta   90.00
_cell.angle_gamma   90.00
#
_symmetry.space_group_name_H-M   'P 1'
#
loop_
_entity.id
_entity.type
_entity.pdbx_description
1 polymer ?
#
loop_
_entity_poly.entity_id
_entity_poly.type
_entity_poly.pdbx_seq_one_letter_code
_entity_poly.pdbx_strand_id
1 'polypeptide(L)'
;MSVIGVFTKGRATGHPSVMSVLRYVPRARVPWQPSRFGRENLAADDMAQLWGTGRYRTGPGNYNSGYSTKKTHTLEDSTVSIIPKHELEKFMPDISLGSKALVTPVSLMSARNGHRVTHDLIHSYDPYIGRLQKPAVVDHDNITVEDPNRVGLNAATLDCRSRIYRWLRRGPFFQEDNYFRRSTKLQRNGPVPVSVHEVPLMQRIIRLARRGQLKAACEEYRRVTSVPPVDVYRALTAACVPGAKLADAIAIFEDGNSRLFYVARDGEVLHNMLRCAIRAKHRVRVMWVYNVMVGRHYENVVVRAEVDVIWRYRIASLALEYLLDSNAGEEARTVYDYLVENKLVDCDLHVRLGHVMQQALKEGKTVHVQQDALDGMALSQNVVVVAPQVAVAVYARYLETMQEGAAWTDARGLPLTDPAKTGADTNGAAAVAWLKVAFPDIDPAAVLRLARFRRNSKDLMAKDRPAYVQRAAQWVELLSSAHQTREEAPLTYLRKSRPSMANPNVRVAWLPERQRAHALLASDEGFKFAYGGPHTRFVEETFAYAENTLQSRYLAQQPVHTEVTPSVALGAAAAASGISGGSALPRLPGSSAAPQILHASVLLDGSLNGSSGSGTSALRPERSESAKAAASPTAGISGRPSSASGSAGLDDTHF
;
A
#
# COMPACT_ATOMS: atom_id res chain seq x y z
N MET A 1 -16.53 -23.81 73.61
CA MET A 1 -16.57 -22.75 72.59
C MET A 1 -15.77 -23.20 71.38
N SER A 2 -16.38 -23.86 70.38
CA SER A 2 -15.62 -24.65 69.39
C SER A 2 -15.36 -23.96 68.05
N VAL A 3 -15.99 -22.83 67.72
CA VAL A 3 -15.85 -22.17 66.41
C VAL A 3 -15.23 -20.79 66.58
N ILE A 4 -14.06 -20.58 65.99
CA ILE A 4 -13.36 -19.30 65.92
C ILE A 4 -13.37 -18.85 64.46
N GLY A 5 -14.21 -17.86 64.14
CA GLY A 5 -14.27 -17.24 62.82
C GLY A 5 -13.58 -15.88 62.81
N VAL A 6 -12.95 -15.52 61.70
CA VAL A 6 -12.38 -14.17 61.51
C VAL A 6 -13.48 -13.14 61.24
N PHE A 7 -14.48 -13.52 60.43
CA PHE A 7 -15.66 -12.71 60.11
C PHE A 7 -16.92 -13.44 60.55
N THR A 8 -17.91 -12.70 61.06
CA THR A 8 -19.17 -13.27 61.57
C THR A 8 -20.12 -13.67 60.43
N LYS A 9 -20.10 -12.94 59.31
CA LYS A 9 -21.03 -13.12 58.18
C LYS A 9 -20.34 -12.87 56.85
N GLY A 10 -20.79 -13.59 55.82
CA GLY A 10 -20.41 -13.36 54.43
C GLY A 10 -21.61 -13.03 53.55
N ARG A 11 -21.34 -12.61 52.31
CA ARG A 11 -22.33 -12.45 51.25
C ARG A 11 -21.98 -13.30 50.03
N ALA A 12 -22.98 -13.62 49.22
CA ALA A 12 -22.79 -14.27 47.93
C ALA A 12 -22.28 -13.28 46.86
N THR A 13 -21.52 -13.78 45.89
CA THR A 13 -21.02 -12.98 44.75
C THR A 13 -22.01 -12.91 43.59
N GLY A 14 -22.86 -13.94 43.44
CA GLY A 14 -23.80 -14.06 42.34
C GLY A 14 -25.22 -13.60 42.71
N HIS A 15 -25.97 -13.17 41.70
CA HIS A 15 -27.39 -12.82 41.87
C HIS A 15 -28.23 -14.08 42.17
N PRO A 16 -29.25 -13.99 43.06
CA PRO A 16 -30.07 -15.14 43.46
C PRO A 16 -30.67 -15.94 42.30
N SER A 17 -31.10 -15.25 41.22
CA SER A 17 -31.69 -15.89 40.02
C SER A 17 -30.72 -16.83 39.30
N VAL A 18 -29.42 -16.53 39.32
CA VAL A 18 -28.41 -17.39 38.70
C VAL A 18 -28.05 -18.53 39.64
N MET A 19 -27.94 -18.24 40.95
CA MET A 19 -27.53 -19.22 41.96
C MET A 19 -28.60 -20.30 42.18
N SER A 20 -29.89 -19.97 42.05
CA SER A 20 -30.99 -20.94 42.21
C SER A 20 -30.95 -22.05 41.15
N VAL A 21 -30.49 -21.72 39.94
CA VAL A 21 -30.32 -22.67 38.83
C VAL A 21 -28.95 -23.34 38.88
N LEU A 22 -27.87 -22.58 39.06
CA LEU A 22 -26.51 -23.12 39.00
C LEU A 22 -26.17 -24.13 40.09
N ARG A 23 -26.88 -24.12 41.23
CA ARG A 23 -26.65 -25.08 42.32
C ARG A 23 -26.86 -26.55 41.91
N TYR A 24 -27.66 -26.80 40.88
CA TYR A 24 -27.93 -28.15 40.38
C TYR A 24 -26.81 -28.72 39.50
N VAL A 25 -25.86 -27.88 39.09
CA VAL A 25 -24.67 -28.29 38.33
C VAL A 25 -23.48 -28.35 39.28
N PRO A 26 -22.93 -29.53 39.61
CA PRO A 26 -21.78 -29.65 40.51
C PRO A 26 -20.57 -28.90 39.94
N ARG A 27 -20.10 -27.89 40.68
CA ARG A 27 -18.87 -27.16 40.34
C ARG A 27 -17.66 -27.86 40.96
N ALA A 28 -16.68 -28.21 40.14
CA ALA A 28 -15.36 -28.62 40.62
C ALA A 28 -14.69 -27.49 41.40
N ARG A 29 -14.44 -27.73 42.69
CA ARG A 29 -13.75 -26.80 43.59
C ARG A 29 -12.26 -27.14 43.63
N VAL A 30 -11.46 -26.24 44.22
CA VAL A 30 -10.03 -26.52 44.43
C VAL A 30 -9.90 -27.72 45.38
N PRO A 31 -9.23 -28.82 44.98
CA PRO A 31 -9.28 -30.07 45.74
C PRO A 31 -8.79 -29.94 47.19
N TRP A 32 -7.71 -29.19 47.40
CA TRP A 32 -7.06 -29.02 48.71
C TRP A 32 -7.68 -27.89 49.56
N GLN A 33 -8.55 -27.04 48.97
CA GLN A 33 -9.29 -26.01 49.69
C GLN A 33 -10.66 -25.77 49.01
N PRO A 34 -11.64 -26.66 49.23
CA PRO A 34 -12.93 -26.60 48.52
C PRO A 34 -13.76 -25.34 48.85
N SER A 35 -13.67 -24.87 50.09
CA SER A 35 -14.30 -23.63 50.55
C SER A 35 -13.41 -22.43 50.21
N ARG A 36 -13.94 -21.51 49.39
CA ARG A 36 -13.27 -20.26 49.04
C ARG A 36 -14.01 -19.09 49.64
N PHE A 37 -13.38 -18.40 50.59
CA PHE A 37 -13.85 -17.13 51.13
C PHE A 37 -12.86 -16.01 50.73
N GLY A 38 -13.13 -15.32 49.61
CA GLY A 38 -12.32 -14.19 49.16
C GLY A 38 -12.90 -12.85 49.60
N ARG A 39 -12.20 -11.75 49.30
CA ARG A 39 -12.64 -10.38 49.64
C ARG A 39 -14.01 -9.99 49.07
N GLU A 40 -14.39 -10.60 47.94
CA GLU A 40 -15.71 -10.41 47.30
C GLU A 40 -16.89 -10.91 48.13
N ASN A 41 -16.63 -11.83 49.08
CA ASN A 41 -17.63 -12.41 50.00
C ASN A 41 -17.77 -11.63 51.30
N LEU A 42 -16.97 -10.60 51.55
CA LEU A 42 -17.05 -9.81 52.79
C LEU A 42 -18.34 -9.00 52.84
N ALA A 43 -18.87 -8.81 54.06
CA ALA A 43 -19.89 -7.80 54.32
C ALA A 43 -19.34 -6.39 54.04
N ALA A 44 -20.22 -5.41 53.89
CA ALA A 44 -19.81 -4.04 53.55
C ALA A 44 -18.90 -3.42 54.62
N ASP A 45 -19.24 -3.63 55.89
CA ASP A 45 -18.50 -3.08 57.03
C ASP A 45 -17.12 -3.75 57.18
N ASP A 46 -17.07 -5.08 57.09
CA ASP A 46 -15.81 -5.85 57.11
C ASP A 46 -14.88 -5.43 55.97
N MET A 47 -15.45 -5.22 54.77
CA MET A 47 -14.70 -4.76 53.61
C MET A 47 -14.17 -3.34 53.82
N ALA A 48 -14.97 -2.43 54.39
CA ALA A 48 -14.54 -1.07 54.69
C ALA A 48 -13.40 -1.04 55.72
N GLN A 49 -13.53 -1.84 56.80
CA GLN A 49 -12.50 -1.97 57.81
C GLN A 49 -11.20 -2.53 57.22
N LEU A 50 -11.28 -3.64 56.49
CA LEU A 50 -10.11 -4.26 55.85
C LEU A 50 -9.45 -3.35 54.81
N TRP A 51 -10.24 -2.54 54.08
CA TRP A 51 -9.70 -1.60 53.09
C TRP A 51 -8.99 -0.41 53.72
N GLY A 52 -9.46 0.02 54.90
CA GLY A 52 -8.79 1.07 55.67
C GLY A 52 -7.45 0.61 56.24
N THR A 53 -7.34 -0.67 56.61
CA THR A 53 -6.08 -1.30 57.03
C THR A 53 -5.18 -1.65 55.83
N GLY A 54 -3.91 -1.97 56.12
CA GLY A 54 -2.94 -2.44 55.10
C GLY A 54 -2.21 -1.35 54.32
N ARG A 55 -2.39 -0.09 54.73
CA ARG A 55 -1.83 1.12 54.13
C ARG A 55 -1.05 1.88 55.21
N TYR A 56 0.28 1.73 55.18
CA TYR A 56 1.21 2.00 56.30
C TYR A 56 0.82 3.14 57.26
N ARG A 57 0.87 4.40 56.81
CA ARG A 57 0.52 5.59 57.64
C ARG A 57 -0.56 6.47 57.04
N THR A 58 -0.62 6.52 55.72
CA THR A 58 -1.54 7.28 54.87
C THR A 58 -2.94 6.68 54.80
N GLY A 59 -3.09 5.40 55.18
CA GLY A 59 -4.36 4.69 55.16
C GLY A 59 -5.34 5.17 56.23
N PRO A 60 -6.65 5.17 55.95
CA PRO A 60 -7.65 5.65 56.90
C PRO A 60 -7.81 4.76 58.14
N GLY A 61 -7.32 3.51 58.09
CA GLY A 61 -7.27 2.63 59.27
C GLY A 61 -6.19 3.00 60.29
N ASN A 62 -5.17 3.77 59.89
CA ASN A 62 -4.16 4.25 60.84
C ASN A 62 -4.73 5.39 61.70
N TYR A 63 -4.51 5.32 63.01
CA TYR A 63 -5.11 6.24 63.99
C TYR A 63 -4.69 7.70 63.79
N ASN A 64 -3.47 7.95 63.30
CA ASN A 64 -2.92 9.29 63.08
C ASN A 64 -2.91 9.71 61.60
N SER A 65 -3.72 9.09 60.74
CA SER A 65 -3.80 9.45 59.32
C SER A 65 -4.59 10.73 59.04
N GLY A 66 -5.35 11.23 60.02
CA GLY A 66 -6.35 12.28 59.88
C GLY A 66 -7.74 11.79 59.47
N TYR A 67 -7.88 10.51 59.06
CA TYR A 67 -9.15 9.91 58.63
C TYR A 67 -9.74 8.93 59.67
N SER A 68 -9.13 8.83 60.85
CA SER A 68 -9.64 7.93 61.90
C SER A 68 -10.98 8.44 62.43
N THR A 69 -11.95 7.55 62.56
CA THR A 69 -13.26 7.84 63.17
C THR A 69 -13.28 7.64 64.68
N LYS A 70 -12.17 7.18 65.27
CA LYS A 70 -12.04 6.99 66.73
C LYS A 70 -11.77 8.33 67.41
N LYS A 71 -12.54 8.64 68.47
CA LYS A 71 -12.35 9.87 69.27
C LYS A 71 -11.13 9.82 70.21
N THR A 72 -10.68 8.62 70.55
CA THR A 72 -9.54 8.38 71.45
C THR A 72 -8.65 7.27 70.90
N HIS A 73 -7.36 7.32 71.25
CA HIS A 73 -6.37 6.28 70.97
C HIS A 73 -5.45 6.08 72.17
N THR A 74 -5.05 4.84 72.45
CA THR A 74 -4.21 4.51 73.61
C THR A 74 -2.77 4.25 73.15
N LEU A 75 -1.82 4.99 73.71
CA LEU A 75 -0.38 4.81 73.51
C LEU A 75 0.26 4.57 74.87
N GLU A 76 0.83 3.39 75.10
CA GLU A 76 1.57 3.04 76.34
C GLU A 76 0.78 3.42 77.60
N ASP A 77 -0.43 2.86 77.74
CA ASP A 77 -1.40 3.10 78.82
C ASP A 77 -1.97 4.54 78.94
N SER A 78 -1.45 5.50 78.18
CA SER A 78 -2.00 6.85 78.09
C SER A 78 -3.10 6.95 77.03
N THR A 79 -4.24 7.51 77.40
CA THR A 79 -5.35 7.76 76.46
C THR A 79 -5.23 9.16 75.88
N VAL A 80 -5.03 9.24 74.56
CA VAL A 80 -4.95 10.49 73.79
C VAL A 80 -6.30 10.75 73.12
N SER A 81 -6.88 11.93 73.37
CA SER A 81 -8.05 12.43 72.64
C SER A 81 -7.64 13.04 71.31
N ILE A 82 -8.39 12.76 70.24
CA ILE A 82 -8.12 13.33 68.91
C ILE A 82 -8.33 14.86 68.92
N ILE A 83 -7.45 15.60 68.26
CA ILE A 83 -7.65 17.03 67.98
C ILE A 83 -8.56 17.12 66.74
N PRO A 84 -9.77 17.70 66.84
CA PRO A 84 -10.66 17.77 65.70
C PRO A 84 -10.12 18.74 64.63
N LYS A 85 -10.46 18.49 63.35
CA LYS A 85 -9.93 19.24 62.20
C LYS A 85 -10.07 20.77 62.35
N HIS A 86 -11.21 21.25 62.82
CA HIS A 86 -11.47 22.69 63.01
C HIS A 86 -10.60 23.34 64.11
N GLU A 87 -10.12 22.56 65.10
CA GLU A 87 -9.13 23.03 66.08
C GLU A 87 -7.73 23.04 65.48
N LEU A 88 -7.40 21.99 64.72
CA LEU A 88 -6.12 21.83 64.02
C LEU A 88 -5.88 22.96 63.00
N GLU A 89 -6.93 23.40 62.32
CA GLU A 89 -6.92 24.49 61.34
C GLU A 89 -6.53 25.85 61.93
N LYS A 90 -6.71 26.06 63.24
CA LYS A 90 -6.35 27.33 63.91
C LYS A 90 -4.85 27.62 63.87
N PHE A 91 -4.02 26.57 63.85
CA PHE A 91 -2.56 26.69 63.88
C PHE A 91 -1.86 25.98 62.72
N MET A 92 -2.59 25.21 61.91
CA MET A 92 -2.10 24.60 60.67
C MET A 92 -3.10 24.88 59.53
N PRO A 93 -2.80 25.79 58.59
CA PRO A 93 -3.76 26.22 57.57
C PRO A 93 -4.17 25.07 56.63
N ASP A 94 -5.47 25.00 56.31
CA ASP A 94 -6.00 24.03 55.32
C ASP A 94 -5.70 24.49 53.88
N ILE A 95 -4.94 23.68 53.15
CA ILE A 95 -4.56 23.89 51.74
C ILE A 95 -5.19 22.86 50.79
N SER A 96 -6.33 22.28 51.18
CA SER A 96 -7.02 21.23 50.41
C SER A 96 -7.56 21.73 49.07
N LEU A 97 -7.11 21.13 47.97
CA LEU A 97 -7.55 21.43 46.59
C LEU A 97 -8.77 20.59 46.11
N GLY A 98 -9.17 19.57 46.89
CA GLY A 98 -10.24 18.63 46.54
C GLY A 98 -9.81 17.47 45.63
N SER A 99 -10.79 16.66 45.17
CA SER A 99 -10.55 15.40 44.45
C SER A 99 -9.80 15.57 43.12
N LYS A 100 -10.02 16.69 42.41
CA LYS A 100 -9.37 16.97 41.11
C LYS A 100 -7.86 17.06 41.21
N ALA A 101 -7.30 17.44 42.36
CA ALA A 101 -5.85 17.47 42.57
C ALA A 101 -5.23 16.06 42.59
N LEU A 102 -6.03 15.02 42.82
CA LEU A 102 -5.57 13.63 42.78
C LEU A 102 -5.49 13.08 41.34
N VAL A 103 -5.93 13.84 40.33
CA VAL A 103 -5.96 13.37 38.93
C VAL A 103 -5.21 14.31 38.01
N THR A 104 -4.10 13.82 37.43
CA THR A 104 -3.41 14.52 36.36
C THR A 104 -4.07 14.29 35.00
N PRO A 105 -3.91 15.22 34.04
CA PRO A 105 -4.40 15.04 32.68
C PRO A 105 -3.74 13.83 32.00
N VAL A 106 -4.39 13.33 30.94
CA VAL A 106 -3.89 12.22 30.11
C VAL A 106 -2.50 12.53 29.55
N SER A 107 -2.22 13.80 29.24
CA SER A 107 -0.93 14.26 28.71
C SER A 107 0.27 13.93 29.59
N LEU A 108 0.08 13.68 30.89
CA LEU A 108 1.15 13.33 31.83
C LEU A 108 1.24 11.83 32.13
N MET A 109 0.37 10.99 31.55
CA MET A 109 0.35 9.55 31.85
C MET A 109 1.70 8.89 31.62
N SER A 110 2.34 9.14 30.47
CA SER A 110 3.63 8.54 30.15
C SER A 110 4.73 8.97 31.12
N ALA A 111 4.79 10.26 31.47
CA ALA A 111 5.71 10.79 32.48
C ALA A 111 5.48 10.17 33.88
N ARG A 112 4.26 9.70 34.14
CA ARG A 112 3.84 9.06 35.40
C ARG A 112 3.76 7.53 35.30
N ASN A 113 4.50 6.93 34.37
CA ASN A 113 4.54 5.47 34.19
C ASN A 113 3.14 4.85 33.98
N GLY A 114 2.30 5.55 33.22
CA GLY A 114 0.95 5.16 32.82
C GLY A 114 -0.18 5.61 33.75
N HIS A 115 0.09 6.33 34.84
CA HIS A 115 -0.94 6.68 35.82
C HIS A 115 -1.49 8.12 35.65
N ARG A 116 -2.79 8.28 35.89
CA ARG A 116 -3.41 9.60 36.12
C ARG A 116 -3.66 9.89 37.60
N VAL A 117 -3.78 8.83 38.39
CA VAL A 117 -4.25 8.90 39.78
C VAL A 117 -3.05 9.02 40.73
N THR A 118 -3.08 10.00 41.63
CA THR A 118 -2.07 10.28 42.67
C THR A 118 -2.54 9.80 44.05
N HIS A 119 -3.50 8.88 44.08
CA HIS A 119 -3.94 8.24 45.31
C HIS A 119 -2.83 7.35 45.88
N ASP A 120 -2.93 7.04 47.17
CA ASP A 120 -1.97 6.21 47.91
C ASP A 120 -1.95 4.74 47.43
N LEU A 121 -3.11 4.21 47.03
CA LEU A 121 -3.16 2.91 46.35
C LEU A 121 -2.86 3.08 44.86
N ILE A 122 -2.23 2.07 44.25
CA ILE A 122 -2.04 2.03 42.80
C ILE A 122 -3.38 1.74 42.12
N HIS A 123 -3.84 2.62 41.23
CA HIS A 123 -5.04 2.41 40.41
C HIS A 123 -4.66 1.80 39.07
N SER A 124 -5.20 0.62 38.77
CA SER A 124 -5.01 -0.06 37.49
C SER A 124 -6.23 0.13 36.59
N TYR A 125 -6.00 0.48 35.32
CA TYR A 125 -7.07 0.52 34.31
C TYR A 125 -7.53 -0.86 33.80
N ASP A 126 -6.77 -1.92 34.09
CA ASP A 126 -7.18 -3.30 33.81
C ASP A 126 -8.42 -3.71 34.65
N PRO A 127 -9.37 -4.45 34.06
CA PRO A 127 -10.62 -4.79 34.73
C PRO A 127 -10.47 -5.80 35.90
N TYR A 128 -9.32 -6.49 36.03
CA TYR A 128 -9.17 -7.64 36.92
C TYR A 128 -8.44 -7.32 38.23
N ILE A 129 -7.43 -6.43 38.21
CA ILE A 129 -6.64 -6.12 39.41
C ILE A 129 -7.50 -5.51 40.52
N GLY A 130 -8.28 -4.48 40.19
CA GLY A 130 -9.21 -3.83 41.12
C GLY A 130 -10.55 -4.55 41.30
N ARG A 131 -10.74 -5.73 40.71
CA ARG A 131 -12.06 -6.40 40.67
C ARG A 131 -12.55 -6.77 42.07
N LEU A 132 -13.77 -6.37 42.42
CA LEU A 132 -14.50 -6.89 43.59
C LEU A 132 -15.54 -7.92 43.13
N GLN A 133 -16.77 -7.50 42.83
CA GLN A 133 -17.78 -8.36 42.18
C GLN A 133 -17.85 -8.09 40.67
N LYS A 134 -17.87 -6.81 40.30
CA LYS A 134 -17.86 -6.31 38.92
C LYS A 134 -16.44 -5.94 38.46
N PRO A 135 -16.16 -5.88 37.14
CA PRO A 135 -14.90 -5.37 36.62
C PRO A 135 -14.55 -3.99 37.20
N ALA A 136 -13.28 -3.77 37.54
CA ALA A 136 -12.85 -2.50 38.10
C ALA A 136 -13.06 -1.36 37.10
N VAL A 137 -13.58 -0.21 37.52
CA VAL A 137 -13.67 1.02 36.73
C VAL A 137 -13.17 2.15 37.60
N VAL A 138 -12.16 2.87 37.11
CA VAL A 138 -11.62 4.04 37.81
C VAL A 138 -12.46 5.25 37.42
N ASP A 139 -13.13 5.83 38.41
CA ASP A 139 -13.80 7.12 38.27
C ASP A 139 -12.77 8.23 38.50
N HIS A 140 -12.56 9.10 37.51
CA HIS A 140 -11.58 10.19 37.59
C HIS A 140 -12.12 11.42 38.31
N ASP A 141 -13.42 11.54 38.52
CA ASP A 141 -14.03 12.68 39.19
C ASP A 141 -14.19 12.43 40.70
N ASN A 142 -14.43 11.17 41.08
CA ASN A 142 -14.72 10.75 42.46
C ASN A 142 -13.58 9.93 43.11
N ILE A 143 -12.33 10.34 42.91
CA ILE A 143 -11.20 9.74 43.64
C ILE A 143 -11.17 10.30 45.06
N THR A 144 -11.33 9.43 46.04
CA THR A 144 -11.25 9.76 47.47
C THR A 144 -10.27 8.84 48.19
N VAL A 145 -9.78 9.28 49.35
CA VAL A 145 -8.87 8.48 50.20
C VAL A 145 -9.50 7.17 50.66
N GLU A 146 -10.82 7.16 50.81
CA GLU A 146 -11.57 5.98 51.20
C GLU A 146 -11.60 4.92 50.09
N ASP A 147 -11.55 5.31 48.81
CA ASP A 147 -11.70 4.43 47.63
C ASP A 147 -12.95 3.52 47.72
N PRO A 148 -14.18 4.08 47.64
CA PRO A 148 -15.42 3.35 47.91
C PRO A 148 -15.65 2.19 46.92
N ASN A 149 -15.19 2.33 45.68
CA ASN A 149 -15.30 1.30 44.65
C ASN A 149 -14.28 0.17 44.80
N ARG A 150 -13.31 0.31 45.72
CA ARG A 150 -12.28 -0.70 46.05
C ARG A 150 -11.45 -1.10 44.84
N VAL A 151 -11.16 -0.13 43.96
CA VAL A 151 -10.46 -0.35 42.69
C VAL A 151 -8.95 -0.21 42.81
N GLY A 152 -8.45 0.39 43.90
CA GLY A 152 -7.04 0.45 44.21
C GLY A 152 -6.43 -0.94 44.50
N LEU A 153 -5.15 -1.11 44.16
CA LEU A 153 -4.37 -2.27 44.57
C LEU A 153 -3.89 -2.08 46.01
N ASN A 154 -4.67 -2.59 46.97
CA ASN A 154 -4.28 -2.60 48.37
C ASN A 154 -3.20 -3.67 48.65
N ALA A 155 -2.15 -3.28 49.39
CA ALA A 155 -0.97 -4.10 49.63
C ALA A 155 -1.20 -5.26 50.63
N ALA A 156 -2.12 -5.13 51.59
CA ALA A 156 -2.27 -6.11 52.67
C ALA A 156 -3.70 -6.64 52.89
N THR A 157 -4.67 -6.28 52.04
CA THR A 157 -6.03 -6.84 52.13
C THR A 157 -6.04 -8.34 51.82
N LEU A 158 -7.03 -9.06 52.35
CA LEU A 158 -7.38 -10.40 51.90
C LEU A 158 -7.42 -10.50 50.36
N ASP A 159 -6.84 -11.56 49.79
CA ASP A 159 -6.76 -11.81 48.34
C ASP A 159 -5.87 -10.80 47.54
N CYS A 160 -4.99 -10.01 48.21
CA CYS A 160 -4.09 -9.08 47.53
C CYS A 160 -2.94 -9.75 46.74
N ARG A 161 -2.40 -10.87 47.26
CA ARG A 161 -1.14 -11.47 46.78
C ARG A 161 -1.11 -11.72 45.27
N SER A 162 -2.15 -12.37 44.75
CA SER A 162 -2.24 -12.69 43.31
C SER A 162 -2.41 -11.44 42.44
N ARG A 163 -3.05 -10.39 42.96
CA ARG A 163 -3.26 -9.10 42.30
C ARG A 163 -1.96 -8.31 42.24
N ILE A 164 -1.14 -8.37 43.29
CA ILE A 164 0.22 -7.82 43.30
C ILE A 164 1.08 -8.55 42.27
N TYR A 165 1.07 -9.89 42.24
CA TYR A 165 1.80 -10.63 41.20
C TYR A 165 1.28 -10.37 39.78
N ARG A 166 -0.01 -10.10 39.59
CA ARG A 166 -0.55 -9.68 38.29
C ARG A 166 -0.04 -8.30 37.90
N TRP A 167 -0.03 -7.37 38.85
CA TRP A 167 0.49 -6.02 38.67
C TRP A 167 1.96 -6.02 38.26
N LEU A 168 2.80 -6.79 38.96
CA LEU A 168 4.24 -6.85 38.69
C LEU A 168 4.57 -7.56 37.36
N ARG A 169 3.66 -8.39 36.83
CA ARG A 169 3.80 -9.08 35.53
C ARG A 169 3.17 -8.32 34.35
N ARG A 170 2.77 -7.07 34.56
CA ARG A 170 2.14 -6.25 33.52
C ARG A 170 3.09 -6.02 32.33
N GLY A 171 2.52 -5.93 31.13
CA GLY A 171 3.27 -5.50 29.94
C GLY A 171 3.68 -4.01 30.01
N PRO A 172 4.57 -3.54 29.13
CA PRO A 172 5.11 -2.18 29.18
C PRO A 172 4.03 -1.10 29.05
N PHE A 173 3.10 -1.25 28.11
CA PHE A 173 2.01 -0.29 27.86
C PHE A 173 0.72 -0.63 28.61
N PHE A 174 0.79 -1.46 29.66
CA PHE A 174 -0.40 -2.05 30.28
C PHE A 174 -1.40 -1.02 30.82
N GLN A 175 -0.93 0.09 31.40
CA GLN A 175 -1.83 1.13 31.87
C GLN A 175 -2.44 1.94 30.72
N GLU A 176 -1.61 2.40 29.80
CA GLU A 176 -2.02 3.26 28.69
C GLU A 176 -2.94 2.53 27.70
N ASP A 177 -2.61 1.28 27.35
CA ASP A 177 -3.44 0.46 26.46
C ASP A 177 -4.80 0.14 27.10
N ASN A 178 -4.84 -0.26 28.38
CA ASN A 178 -6.12 -0.48 29.05
C ASN A 178 -6.93 0.81 29.19
N TYR A 179 -6.29 1.95 29.45
CA TYR A 179 -6.97 3.24 29.49
C TYR A 179 -7.59 3.58 28.14
N PHE A 180 -6.82 3.49 27.06
CA PHE A 180 -7.26 3.77 25.69
C PHE A 180 -8.35 2.78 25.24
N ARG A 181 -8.06 1.48 25.26
CA ARG A 181 -8.99 0.44 24.79
C ARG A 181 -10.30 0.39 25.56
N ARG A 182 -10.34 0.81 26.83
CA ARG A 182 -11.59 0.84 27.61
C ARG A 182 -12.40 2.11 27.41
N SER A 183 -11.76 3.24 27.10
CA SER A 183 -12.42 4.52 26.86
C SER A 183 -12.85 4.70 25.41
N THR A 184 -11.97 4.38 24.45
CA THR A 184 -12.23 4.52 23.01
C THR A 184 -12.46 3.16 22.37
N LYS A 185 -13.70 2.93 21.93
CA LYS A 185 -14.10 1.75 21.15
C LYS A 185 -15.03 2.17 20.04
N LEU A 186 -15.03 1.44 18.94
CA LEU A 186 -16.05 1.59 17.90
C LEU A 186 -17.44 1.40 18.52
N GLN A 187 -18.36 2.30 18.16
CA GLN A 187 -19.75 2.12 18.57
C GLN A 187 -20.33 0.87 17.92
N ARG A 188 -21.37 0.29 18.52
CA ARG A 188 -22.02 -0.93 17.99
C ARG A 188 -22.48 -0.77 16.54
N ASN A 189 -22.82 0.44 16.12
CA ASN A 189 -23.30 0.75 14.78
C ASN A 189 -22.16 1.02 13.76
N GLY A 190 -20.89 0.95 14.19
CA GLY A 190 -19.73 1.24 13.35
C GLY A 190 -19.04 2.61 13.56
N PRO A 191 -19.73 3.74 13.89
CA PRO A 191 -19.05 5.02 13.91
C PRO A 191 -18.06 5.13 15.08
N VAL A 192 -17.01 5.91 14.85
CA VAL A 192 -16.02 6.24 15.86
C VAL A 192 -16.63 7.27 16.82
N PRO A 193 -16.55 7.06 18.16
CA PRO A 193 -17.13 7.99 19.11
C PRO A 193 -16.37 9.32 19.11
N VAL A 194 -17.06 10.41 18.78
CA VAL A 194 -16.57 11.78 18.99
C VAL A 194 -17.03 12.25 20.36
N SER A 195 -16.09 12.65 21.21
CA SER A 195 -16.42 13.13 22.55
C SER A 195 -16.91 14.59 22.50
N VAL A 196 -18.09 14.84 23.08
CA VAL A 196 -18.74 16.18 23.02
C VAL A 196 -17.87 17.26 23.64
N HIS A 197 -17.13 16.94 24.71
CA HIS A 197 -16.26 17.88 25.42
C HIS A 197 -15.02 18.29 24.62
N GLU A 198 -14.61 17.52 23.60
CA GLU A 198 -13.45 17.86 22.76
C GLU A 198 -13.82 18.56 21.46
N VAL A 199 -15.11 18.66 21.10
CA VAL A 199 -15.56 19.33 19.87
C VAL A 199 -14.94 20.73 19.69
N PRO A 200 -14.87 21.60 20.72
CA PRO A 200 -14.24 22.92 20.57
C PRO A 200 -12.75 22.85 20.24
N LEU A 201 -12.03 21.86 20.78
CA LEU A 201 -10.61 21.62 20.46
C LEU A 201 -10.46 21.20 19.00
N MET A 202 -11.30 20.29 18.52
CA MET A 202 -11.30 19.83 17.12
C MET A 202 -11.57 20.98 16.15
N GLN A 203 -12.57 21.82 16.44
CA GLN A 203 -12.88 23.01 15.65
C GLN A 203 -11.71 24.01 15.63
N ARG A 204 -11.02 24.18 16.77
CA ARG A 204 -9.82 25.02 16.85
C ARG A 204 -8.70 24.47 15.96
N ILE A 205 -8.44 23.17 15.97
CA ILE A 205 -7.43 22.52 15.13
C ILE A 205 -7.76 22.74 13.64
N ILE A 206 -9.01 22.48 13.24
CA ILE A 206 -9.46 22.69 11.85
C ILE A 206 -9.27 24.15 11.43
N ARG A 207 -9.64 25.10 12.29
CA ARG A 207 -9.47 26.54 12.02
C ARG A 207 -8.00 26.94 11.87
N LEU A 208 -7.12 26.43 12.71
CA LEU A 208 -5.66 26.70 12.61
C LEU A 208 -5.09 26.11 11.31
N ALA A 209 -5.46 24.87 10.98
CA ALA A 209 -5.01 24.20 9.76
C ALA A 209 -5.50 24.93 8.49
N ARG A 210 -6.78 25.35 8.44
CA ARG A 210 -7.33 26.13 7.32
C ARG A 210 -6.65 27.49 7.14
N ARG A 211 -6.07 28.06 8.19
CA ARG A 211 -5.25 29.29 8.13
C ARG A 211 -3.80 29.04 7.71
N GLY A 212 -3.41 27.79 7.43
CA GLY A 212 -2.04 27.41 7.07
C GLY A 212 -1.10 27.28 8.27
N GLN A 213 -1.59 27.36 9.51
CA GLN A 213 -0.77 27.30 10.73
C GLN A 213 -0.57 25.84 11.19
N LEU A 214 0.14 25.05 10.38
CA LEU A 214 0.30 23.60 10.60
C LEU A 214 0.91 23.27 11.98
N LYS A 215 1.99 23.96 12.38
CA LYS A 215 2.65 23.71 13.68
C LYS A 215 1.71 23.92 14.86
N ALA A 216 0.99 25.05 14.88
CA ALA A 216 0.03 25.35 15.93
C ALA A 216 -1.14 24.35 15.96
N ALA A 217 -1.60 23.90 14.79
CA ALA A 217 -2.62 22.87 14.69
C ALA A 217 -2.14 21.52 15.26
N CYS A 218 -0.90 21.11 14.97
CA CYS A 218 -0.30 19.89 15.53
C CYS A 218 -0.05 19.98 17.05
N GLU A 219 0.31 21.15 17.57
CA GLU A 219 0.47 21.36 19.01
C GLU A 219 -0.85 21.22 19.78
N GLU A 220 -1.96 21.67 19.20
CA GLU A 220 -3.30 21.44 19.74
C GLU A 220 -3.76 20.00 19.53
N TYR A 221 -3.44 19.37 18.40
CA TYR A 221 -3.71 17.95 18.14
C TYR A 221 -3.10 17.04 19.22
N ARG A 222 -1.90 17.35 19.72
CA ARG A 222 -1.27 16.62 20.82
C ARG A 222 -2.10 16.57 22.11
N ARG A 223 -3.01 17.53 22.32
CA ARG A 223 -3.85 17.63 23.52
C ARG A 223 -5.14 16.83 23.42
N VAL A 224 -5.45 16.30 22.25
CA VAL A 224 -6.64 15.48 21.99
C VAL A 224 -6.54 14.16 22.76
N THR A 225 -7.60 13.78 23.48
CA THR A 225 -7.66 12.53 24.24
C THR A 225 -8.62 11.50 23.64
N SER A 226 -9.60 11.93 22.83
CA SER A 226 -10.48 11.05 22.06
C SER A 226 -10.04 10.92 20.60
N VAL A 227 -10.72 10.10 19.80
CA VAL A 227 -10.36 9.98 18.37
C VAL A 227 -10.85 11.22 17.62
N PRO A 228 -9.98 12.00 16.97
CA PRO A 228 -10.39 13.15 16.16
C PRO A 228 -11.26 12.71 14.98
N PRO A 229 -12.26 13.51 14.55
CA PRO A 229 -13.05 13.21 13.37
C PRO A 229 -12.23 13.35 12.07
N VAL A 230 -12.72 12.74 10.97
CA VAL A 230 -12.10 12.77 9.64
C VAL A 230 -11.76 14.19 9.18
N ASP A 231 -12.61 15.17 9.49
CA ASP A 231 -12.44 16.58 9.11
C ASP A 231 -11.15 17.21 9.66
N VAL A 232 -10.65 16.74 10.80
CA VAL A 232 -9.36 17.18 11.35
C VAL A 232 -8.23 16.72 10.44
N TYR A 233 -8.24 15.46 10.00
CA TYR A 233 -7.23 14.91 9.08
C TYR A 233 -7.31 15.55 7.69
N ARG A 234 -8.53 15.81 7.17
CA ARG A 234 -8.73 16.56 5.92
C ARG A 234 -8.10 17.95 5.98
N ALA A 235 -8.36 18.69 7.06
CA ALA A 235 -7.82 20.03 7.25
C ALA A 235 -6.30 20.04 7.43
N LEU A 236 -5.75 19.12 8.24
CA LEU A 236 -4.31 19.01 8.48
C LEU A 236 -3.54 18.61 7.20
N THR A 237 -4.02 17.60 6.47
CA THR A 237 -3.38 17.19 5.22
C THR A 237 -3.50 18.25 4.13
N ALA A 238 -4.63 18.95 4.03
CA ALA A 238 -4.78 20.09 3.12
C ALA A 238 -3.80 21.22 3.43
N ALA A 239 -3.51 21.48 4.71
CA ALA A 239 -2.53 22.48 5.14
C ALA A 239 -1.08 22.10 4.76
N CYS A 240 -0.77 20.82 4.58
CA CYS A 240 0.54 20.35 4.11
C CYS A 240 0.78 20.59 2.61
N VAL A 241 -0.30 20.68 1.80
CA VAL A 241 -0.21 20.75 0.33
C VAL A 241 0.56 21.98 -0.17
N PRO A 242 0.31 23.22 0.30
CA PRO A 242 1.01 24.41 -0.21
C PRO A 242 2.53 24.37 0.02
N GLY A 243 2.96 23.81 1.15
CA GLY A 243 4.37 23.71 1.53
C GLY A 243 5.09 22.46 1.04
N ALA A 244 4.43 21.59 0.26
CA ALA A 244 4.95 20.28 -0.16
C ALA A 244 5.50 19.44 1.02
N LYS A 245 4.90 19.55 2.20
CA LYS A 245 5.32 18.88 3.44
C LYS A 245 4.86 17.42 3.45
N LEU A 246 5.44 16.62 2.57
CA LEU A 246 5.03 15.24 2.34
C LEU A 246 5.23 14.35 3.58
N ALA A 247 6.36 14.49 4.29
CA ALA A 247 6.64 13.71 5.48
C ALA A 247 5.60 13.95 6.59
N ASP A 248 5.25 15.22 6.84
CA ASP A 248 4.21 15.57 7.82
C ASP A 248 2.84 15.02 7.40
N ALA A 249 2.48 15.13 6.11
CA ALA A 249 1.22 14.59 5.60
C ALA A 249 1.14 13.05 5.75
N ILE A 250 2.24 12.34 5.51
CA ILE A 250 2.33 10.88 5.73
C ILE A 250 2.20 10.56 7.21
N ALA A 251 2.90 11.27 8.09
CA ALA A 251 2.81 11.04 9.54
C ALA A 251 1.38 11.28 10.07
N ILE A 252 0.70 12.33 9.61
CA ILE A 252 -0.70 12.62 9.96
C ILE A 252 -1.63 11.48 9.50
N PHE A 253 -1.43 10.99 8.28
CA PHE A 253 -2.23 9.87 7.76
C PHE A 253 -1.96 8.57 8.52
N GLU A 254 -0.69 8.22 8.73
CA GLU A 254 -0.29 7.01 9.45
C GLU A 254 -0.73 7.01 10.92
N ASP A 255 -0.86 8.18 11.55
CA ASP A 255 -1.42 8.28 12.90
C ASP A 255 -2.91 7.92 12.93
N GLY A 256 -3.70 8.39 11.96
CA GLY A 256 -5.10 8.03 11.84
C GLY A 256 -5.34 6.62 11.26
N ASN A 257 -4.38 6.09 10.51
CA ASN A 257 -4.44 4.79 9.85
C ASN A 257 -3.96 3.68 10.80
N SER A 258 -4.70 2.57 10.90
CA SER A 258 -4.44 1.44 11.81
C SER A 258 -4.48 1.71 13.33
N ARG A 259 -3.97 2.85 13.83
CA ARG A 259 -3.93 3.17 15.27
C ARG A 259 -5.28 3.68 15.78
N LEU A 260 -5.89 4.60 15.03
CA LEU A 260 -7.14 5.27 15.39
C LEU A 260 -8.30 4.81 14.48
N PHE A 261 -8.42 3.48 14.30
CA PHE A 261 -9.54 2.84 13.61
C PHE A 261 -9.75 3.27 12.14
N TYR A 262 -8.67 3.62 11.43
CA TYR A 262 -8.71 3.97 10.00
C TYR A 262 -9.49 5.26 9.69
N VAL A 263 -9.62 6.19 10.66
CA VAL A 263 -10.32 7.46 10.46
C VAL A 263 -9.66 8.33 9.38
N ALA A 264 -8.34 8.23 9.20
CA ALA A 264 -7.63 8.95 8.14
C ALA A 264 -7.78 8.30 6.75
N ARG A 265 -8.38 7.10 6.65
CA ARG A 265 -8.58 6.39 5.38
C ARG A 265 -9.82 6.92 4.67
N ASP A 266 -9.71 8.17 4.24
CA ASP A 266 -10.75 8.95 3.57
C ASP A 266 -10.25 9.41 2.19
N GLY A 267 -11.19 9.53 1.25
CA GLY A 267 -10.87 9.91 -0.12
C GLY A 267 -10.24 11.30 -0.25
N GLU A 268 -10.69 12.28 0.54
CA GLU A 268 -10.15 13.63 0.51
C GLU A 268 -8.75 13.69 1.15
N VAL A 269 -8.54 12.95 2.25
CA VAL A 269 -7.23 12.84 2.91
C VAL A 269 -6.20 12.26 1.95
N LEU A 270 -6.50 11.13 1.31
CA LEU A 270 -5.59 10.50 0.33
C LEU A 270 -5.37 11.39 -0.90
N HIS A 271 -6.39 12.11 -1.36
CA HIS A 271 -6.25 13.07 -2.44
C HIS A 271 -5.29 14.22 -2.07
N ASN A 272 -5.36 14.75 -0.85
CA ASN A 272 -4.41 15.75 -0.36
C ASN A 272 -2.99 15.20 -0.25
N MET A 273 -2.82 13.96 0.22
CA MET A 273 -1.51 13.30 0.24
C MET A 273 -0.92 13.13 -1.15
N LEU A 274 -1.73 12.73 -2.13
CA LEU A 274 -1.30 12.61 -3.52
C LEU A 274 -0.85 13.99 -4.06
N ARG A 275 -1.62 15.05 -3.79
CA ARG A 275 -1.25 16.41 -4.17
C ARG A 275 0.06 16.87 -3.52
N CYS A 276 0.31 16.52 -2.27
CA CYS A 276 1.60 16.73 -1.60
C CYS A 276 2.73 15.98 -2.33
N ALA A 277 2.53 14.70 -2.67
CA ALA A 277 3.53 13.87 -3.34
C ALA A 277 3.88 14.39 -4.74
N ILE A 278 2.86 14.82 -5.51
CA ILE A 278 3.01 15.45 -6.82
C ILE A 278 3.80 16.77 -6.70
N ARG A 279 3.47 17.61 -5.72
CA ARG A 279 4.16 18.88 -5.50
C ARG A 279 5.62 18.69 -5.07
N ALA A 280 5.89 17.62 -4.31
CA ALA A 280 7.24 17.19 -3.94
C ALA A 280 7.97 16.41 -5.05
N LYS A 281 7.33 16.19 -6.21
CA LYS A 281 7.84 15.41 -7.35
C LYS A 281 8.31 13.99 -6.97
N HIS A 282 7.68 13.37 -5.99
CA HIS A 282 8.13 12.10 -5.43
C HIS A 282 7.39 10.90 -6.04
N ARG A 283 7.91 10.38 -7.17
CA ARG A 283 7.30 9.27 -7.95
C ARG A 283 6.92 8.05 -7.11
N VAL A 284 7.84 7.55 -6.28
CA VAL A 284 7.58 6.38 -5.41
C VAL A 284 6.44 6.63 -4.42
N ARG A 285 6.30 7.85 -3.90
CA ARG A 285 5.23 8.19 -2.93
C ARG A 285 3.89 8.40 -3.61
N VAL A 286 3.85 8.81 -4.88
CA VAL A 286 2.63 8.80 -5.71
C VAL A 286 2.10 7.36 -5.82
N MET A 287 2.95 6.41 -6.18
CA MET A 287 2.55 4.99 -6.25
C MET A 287 2.19 4.40 -4.88
N TRP A 288 2.87 4.83 -3.81
CA TRP A 288 2.50 4.41 -2.46
C TRP A 288 1.10 4.90 -2.07
N VAL A 289 0.74 6.17 -2.35
CA VAL A 289 -0.62 6.68 -2.08
C VAL A 289 -1.67 5.93 -2.92
N TYR A 290 -1.35 5.65 -4.19
CA TYR A 290 -2.20 4.80 -5.05
C TYR A 290 -2.42 3.40 -4.42
N ASN A 291 -1.36 2.72 -3.99
CA ASN A 291 -1.47 1.40 -3.35
C ASN A 291 -2.27 1.46 -2.04
N VAL A 292 -2.10 2.52 -1.25
CA VAL A 292 -2.89 2.75 -0.03
C VAL A 292 -4.37 2.94 -0.39
N MET A 293 -4.69 3.70 -1.43
CA MET A 293 -6.06 3.92 -1.90
C MET A 293 -6.73 2.60 -2.32
N VAL A 294 -6.04 1.75 -3.10
CA VAL A 294 -6.54 0.42 -3.48
C VAL A 294 -6.89 -0.41 -2.24
N GLY A 295 -6.00 -0.38 -1.23
CA GLY A 295 -6.21 -1.10 0.02
C GLY A 295 -5.97 -2.59 -0.09
N ARG A 296 -6.03 -3.28 1.05
CA ARG A 296 -5.96 -4.74 1.11
C ARG A 296 -7.28 -5.29 1.64
N HIS A 297 -7.39 -6.60 1.63
CA HIS A 297 -8.57 -7.32 2.12
C HIS A 297 -8.96 -6.91 3.55
N TYR A 298 -7.99 -6.69 4.44
CA TYR A 298 -8.26 -6.33 5.83
C TYR A 298 -8.97 -4.97 5.95
N GLU A 299 -8.46 -3.93 5.30
CA GLU A 299 -9.03 -2.59 5.39
C GLU A 299 -10.40 -2.50 4.70
N ASN A 300 -10.52 -3.14 3.53
CA ASN A 300 -11.73 -3.04 2.70
C ASN A 300 -12.86 -3.95 3.23
N VAL A 301 -12.57 -5.19 3.65
CA VAL A 301 -13.61 -6.18 4.01
C VAL A 301 -13.82 -6.28 5.52
N VAL A 302 -12.75 -6.35 6.31
CA VAL A 302 -12.85 -6.54 7.78
C VAL A 302 -13.21 -5.24 8.48
N VAL A 303 -12.45 -4.18 8.18
CA VAL A 303 -12.69 -2.85 8.79
C VAL A 303 -13.83 -2.11 8.10
N ARG A 304 -14.02 -2.35 6.79
CA ARG A 304 -14.99 -1.63 5.93
C ARG A 304 -14.69 -0.13 5.82
N ALA A 305 -13.41 0.22 5.80
CA ALA A 305 -12.92 1.57 5.53
C ALA A 305 -12.36 1.64 4.10
N GLU A 306 -13.19 1.31 3.12
CA GLU A 306 -12.83 1.45 1.70
C GLU A 306 -13.01 2.89 1.22
N VAL A 307 -12.24 3.29 0.23
CA VAL A 307 -12.33 4.63 -0.37
C VAL A 307 -13.47 4.64 -1.39
N ASP A 308 -14.34 5.66 -1.31
CA ASP A 308 -15.44 5.83 -2.27
C ASP A 308 -14.96 5.77 -3.72
N VAL A 309 -15.80 5.21 -4.59
CA VAL A 309 -15.50 4.99 -6.01
C VAL A 309 -15.08 6.30 -6.73
N ILE A 310 -15.79 7.39 -6.48
CA ILE A 310 -15.49 8.70 -7.09
C ILE A 310 -14.13 9.23 -6.62
N TRP A 311 -13.79 9.02 -5.34
CA TRP A 311 -12.49 9.41 -4.81
C TRP A 311 -11.37 8.55 -5.37
N ARG A 312 -11.59 7.23 -5.53
CA ARG A 312 -10.65 6.33 -6.19
C ARG A 312 -10.34 6.80 -7.61
N TYR A 313 -11.36 7.14 -8.38
CA TYR A 313 -11.19 7.71 -9.71
C TYR A 313 -10.38 9.02 -9.69
N ARG A 314 -10.71 9.96 -8.80
CA ARG A 314 -9.98 11.25 -8.70
C ARG A 314 -8.52 11.11 -8.29
N ILE A 315 -8.21 10.15 -7.42
CA ILE A 315 -6.84 9.87 -6.98
C ILE A 315 -6.07 9.19 -8.12
N ALA A 316 -6.64 8.13 -8.73
CA ALA A 316 -6.00 7.40 -9.81
C ALA A 316 -5.79 8.27 -11.06
N SER A 317 -6.79 9.05 -11.49
CA SER A 317 -6.66 9.97 -12.63
C SER A 317 -5.60 11.06 -12.41
N LEU A 318 -5.51 11.62 -11.19
CA LEU A 318 -4.48 12.62 -10.86
C LEU A 318 -3.08 11.99 -10.78
N ALA A 319 -2.96 10.76 -10.27
CA ALA A 319 -1.70 10.03 -10.26
C ALA A 319 -1.25 9.71 -11.70
N LEU A 320 -2.18 9.26 -12.54
CA LEU A 320 -1.96 8.99 -13.95
C LEU A 320 -1.51 10.24 -14.71
N GLU A 321 -2.17 11.39 -14.50
CA GLU A 321 -1.77 12.69 -15.08
C GLU A 321 -0.30 13.01 -14.75
N TYR A 322 0.10 12.84 -13.48
CA TYR A 322 1.46 13.11 -13.04
C TYR A 322 2.48 12.14 -13.64
N LEU A 323 2.17 10.85 -13.69
CA LEU A 323 3.07 9.82 -14.20
C LEU A 323 3.29 9.97 -15.71
N LEU A 324 2.23 10.23 -16.48
CA LEU A 324 2.31 10.46 -17.92
C LEU A 324 3.03 11.77 -18.25
N ASP A 325 2.74 12.87 -17.53
CA ASP A 325 3.48 14.13 -17.71
C ASP A 325 4.98 14.02 -17.29
N SER A 326 5.34 12.99 -16.52
CA SER A 326 6.72 12.72 -16.06
C SER A 326 7.42 11.60 -16.85
N ASN A 327 6.84 11.10 -17.95
CA ASN A 327 7.36 9.98 -18.75
C ASN A 327 7.57 8.66 -17.99
N ALA A 328 6.75 8.39 -16.96
CA ALA A 328 6.80 7.17 -16.17
C ALA A 328 5.82 6.11 -16.71
N GLY A 329 6.14 5.52 -17.86
CA GLY A 329 5.24 4.64 -18.63
C GLY A 329 4.79 3.36 -17.89
N GLU A 330 5.68 2.67 -17.19
CA GLU A 330 5.38 1.42 -16.45
C GLU A 330 4.37 1.64 -15.32
N GLU A 331 4.60 2.65 -14.48
CA GLU A 331 3.68 2.99 -13.40
C GLU A 331 2.35 3.53 -13.94
N ALA A 332 2.40 4.32 -15.02
CA ALA A 332 1.19 4.85 -15.67
C ALA A 332 0.31 3.71 -16.22
N ARG A 333 0.91 2.70 -16.88
CA ARG A 333 0.20 1.49 -17.33
C ARG A 333 -0.47 0.77 -16.17
N THR A 334 0.25 0.55 -15.06
CA THR A 334 -0.32 -0.08 -13.86
C THR A 334 -1.55 0.66 -13.31
N VAL A 335 -1.51 1.99 -13.27
CA VAL A 335 -2.66 2.81 -12.81
C VAL A 335 -3.80 2.82 -13.84
N TYR A 336 -3.47 2.80 -15.13
CA TYR A 336 -4.44 2.74 -16.21
C TYR A 336 -5.17 1.39 -16.23
N ASP A 337 -4.46 0.27 -16.09
CA ASP A 337 -5.02 -1.08 -16.02
C ASP A 337 -6.00 -1.20 -14.85
N TYR A 338 -5.69 -0.58 -13.71
CA TYR A 338 -6.62 -0.50 -12.58
C TYR A 338 -7.91 0.26 -12.91
N LEU A 339 -7.82 1.37 -13.64
CA LEU A 339 -9.00 2.10 -14.10
C LEU A 339 -9.85 1.24 -15.04
N VAL A 340 -9.22 0.47 -15.92
CA VAL A 340 -9.89 -0.47 -16.84
C VAL A 340 -10.58 -1.59 -16.05
N GLU A 341 -9.85 -2.27 -15.16
CA GLU A 341 -10.35 -3.40 -14.35
C GLU A 341 -11.55 -2.98 -13.49
N ASN A 342 -11.52 -1.78 -12.92
CA ASN A 342 -12.59 -1.25 -12.07
C ASN A 342 -13.70 -0.51 -12.86
N LYS A 343 -13.66 -0.52 -14.20
CA LYS A 343 -14.63 0.19 -15.07
C LYS A 343 -14.75 1.69 -14.76
N LEU A 344 -13.62 2.32 -14.42
CA LEU A 344 -13.52 3.74 -14.06
C LEU A 344 -13.03 4.64 -15.19
N VAL A 345 -12.75 4.06 -16.36
CA VAL A 345 -12.29 4.77 -17.57
C VAL A 345 -13.28 5.85 -18.00
N ASP A 346 -14.59 5.60 -17.88
CA ASP A 346 -15.68 6.53 -18.23
C ASP A 346 -16.24 7.35 -17.06
N CYS A 347 -15.54 7.35 -15.91
CA CYS A 347 -16.08 7.93 -14.69
C CYS A 347 -16.27 9.46 -14.77
N ASP A 348 -15.45 10.20 -15.53
CA ASP A 348 -15.68 11.63 -15.79
C ASP A 348 -17.00 11.90 -16.51
N LEU A 349 -17.33 11.09 -17.53
CA LEU A 349 -18.61 11.17 -18.23
C LEU A 349 -19.76 10.89 -17.28
N HIS A 350 -19.66 9.82 -16.48
CA HIS A 350 -20.68 9.48 -15.49
C HIS A 350 -20.87 10.56 -14.43
N VAL A 351 -19.79 11.17 -13.92
CA VAL A 351 -19.86 12.27 -12.95
C VAL A 351 -20.52 13.49 -13.57
N ARG A 352 -20.18 13.83 -14.81
CA ARG A 352 -20.80 14.98 -15.51
C ARG A 352 -22.27 14.71 -15.81
N LEU A 353 -22.62 13.51 -16.26
CA LEU A 353 -24.00 13.09 -16.47
C LEU A 353 -24.78 13.14 -15.15
N GLY A 354 -24.19 12.68 -14.05
CA GLY A 354 -24.76 12.77 -12.70
C GLY A 354 -25.10 14.20 -12.28
N HIS A 355 -24.25 15.19 -12.61
CA HIS A 355 -24.57 16.60 -12.38
C HIS A 355 -25.77 17.10 -13.22
N VAL A 356 -25.87 16.70 -14.49
CA VAL A 356 -27.01 17.04 -15.35
C VAL A 356 -28.29 16.38 -14.83
N MET A 357 -28.22 15.11 -14.43
CA MET A 357 -29.32 14.38 -13.81
C MET A 357 -29.75 15.02 -12.49
N GLN A 358 -28.82 15.49 -11.66
CA GLN A 358 -29.12 16.20 -10.42
C GLN A 358 -29.90 17.50 -10.68
N GLN A 359 -29.56 18.23 -11.75
CA GLN A 359 -30.31 19.42 -12.17
C GLN A 359 -31.70 19.04 -12.70
N ALA A 360 -31.80 18.02 -13.55
CA ALA A 360 -33.08 17.52 -14.06
C ALA A 360 -34.02 17.03 -12.95
N LEU A 361 -33.49 16.37 -11.92
CA LEU A 361 -34.25 15.95 -10.73
C LEU A 361 -34.74 17.14 -9.90
N LYS A 362 -33.94 18.21 -9.76
CA LYS A 362 -34.40 19.45 -9.12
C LYS A 362 -35.54 20.13 -9.89
N GLU A 363 -35.58 19.94 -11.21
CA GLU A 363 -36.65 20.40 -12.09
C GLU A 363 -37.85 19.43 -12.14
N GLY A 364 -37.80 18.29 -11.45
CA GLY A 364 -38.88 17.29 -11.41
C GLY A 364 -38.95 16.36 -12.63
N LYS A 365 -37.94 16.34 -13.50
CA LYS A 365 -37.89 15.43 -14.66
C LYS A 365 -37.42 14.03 -14.24
N THR A 366 -37.87 13.00 -14.95
CA THR A 366 -37.34 11.64 -14.81
C THR A 366 -35.96 11.54 -15.45
N VAL A 367 -35.08 10.71 -14.88
CA VAL A 367 -33.69 10.55 -15.33
C VAL A 367 -33.37 9.07 -15.53
N HIS A 368 -32.74 8.74 -16.65
CA HIS A 368 -32.29 7.40 -16.99
C HIS A 368 -30.84 7.46 -17.49
N VAL A 369 -30.04 6.46 -17.14
CA VAL A 369 -28.68 6.30 -17.68
C VAL A 369 -28.79 5.48 -18.96
N GLN A 370 -28.63 6.15 -20.10
CA GLN A 370 -28.61 5.55 -21.44
C GLN A 370 -27.31 5.89 -22.16
N GLN A 371 -26.87 5.04 -23.08
CA GLN A 371 -25.63 5.27 -23.83
C GLN A 371 -25.70 6.56 -24.67
N ASP A 372 -26.85 6.83 -25.29
CA ASP A 372 -27.09 8.06 -26.05
C ASP A 372 -26.88 9.32 -25.21
N ALA A 373 -27.20 9.25 -23.92
CA ALA A 373 -26.98 10.36 -23.00
C ALA A 373 -25.48 10.57 -22.68
N LEU A 374 -24.68 9.51 -22.67
CA LEU A 374 -23.23 9.59 -22.52
C LEU A 374 -22.56 10.10 -23.79
N ASP A 375 -22.98 9.59 -24.95
CA ASP A 375 -22.44 9.99 -26.25
C ASP A 375 -22.82 11.43 -26.60
N GLY A 376 -23.99 11.90 -26.15
CA GLY A 376 -24.45 13.28 -26.25
C GLY A 376 -23.72 14.29 -25.36
N MET A 377 -22.83 13.85 -24.46
CA MET A 377 -22.10 14.76 -23.57
C MET A 377 -21.09 15.60 -24.34
N ALA A 378 -20.90 16.85 -23.93
CA ALA A 378 -19.90 17.71 -24.56
C ALA A 378 -18.49 17.09 -24.49
N LEU A 379 -18.16 16.33 -23.44
CA LEU A 379 -16.84 15.68 -23.30
C LEU A 379 -16.58 14.62 -24.38
N SER A 380 -17.56 13.75 -24.67
CA SER A 380 -17.47 12.72 -25.72
C SER A 380 -17.47 13.34 -27.12
N GLN A 381 -18.37 14.28 -27.38
CA GLN A 381 -18.44 14.98 -28.67
C GLN A 381 -17.14 15.70 -29.02
N ASN A 382 -16.54 16.38 -28.04
CA ASN A 382 -15.27 17.07 -28.23
C ASN A 382 -14.14 16.12 -28.64
N VAL A 383 -14.11 14.89 -28.11
CA VAL A 383 -13.08 13.90 -28.45
C VAL A 383 -13.17 13.49 -29.91
N VAL A 384 -14.39 13.24 -30.42
CA VAL A 384 -14.62 12.91 -31.83
C VAL A 384 -14.11 14.03 -32.75
N VAL A 385 -14.29 15.29 -32.34
CA VAL A 385 -13.81 16.46 -33.11
C VAL A 385 -12.27 16.57 -33.13
N VAL A 386 -11.56 16.17 -32.07
CA VAL A 386 -10.08 16.28 -32.01
C VAL A 386 -9.35 15.03 -32.48
N ALA A 387 -10.00 13.86 -32.46
CA ALA A 387 -9.39 12.59 -32.80
C ALA A 387 -8.57 12.61 -34.11
N PRO A 388 -9.00 13.27 -35.21
CA PRO A 388 -8.21 13.31 -36.44
C PRO A 388 -6.85 14.01 -36.27
N GLN A 389 -6.81 15.11 -35.52
CA GLN A 389 -5.57 15.85 -35.27
C GLN A 389 -4.59 15.04 -34.41
N VAL A 390 -5.10 14.23 -33.48
CA VAL A 390 -4.24 13.36 -32.67
C VAL A 390 -3.74 12.17 -33.47
N ALA A 391 -4.58 11.56 -34.32
CA ALA A 391 -4.16 10.47 -35.21
C ALA A 391 -3.00 10.91 -36.13
N VAL A 392 -3.11 12.10 -36.73
CA VAL A 392 -2.05 12.69 -37.57
C VAL A 392 -0.78 12.96 -36.75
N ALA A 393 -0.91 13.50 -35.53
CA ALA A 393 0.24 13.80 -34.67
C ALA A 393 0.98 12.54 -34.20
N VAL A 394 0.25 11.49 -33.80
CA VAL A 394 0.82 10.19 -33.42
C VAL A 394 1.55 9.57 -34.61
N TYR A 395 0.96 9.61 -35.81
CA TYR A 395 1.62 9.11 -37.02
C TYR A 395 2.88 9.90 -37.38
N ALA A 396 2.83 11.24 -37.28
CA ALA A 396 3.99 12.10 -37.53
C ALA A 396 5.13 11.80 -36.54
N ARG A 397 4.84 11.66 -35.24
CA ARG A 397 5.83 11.28 -34.22
C ARG A 397 6.42 9.90 -34.48
N TYR A 398 5.59 8.93 -34.85
CA TYR A 398 6.08 7.61 -35.27
C TYR A 398 7.04 7.69 -36.46
N LEU A 399 6.74 8.52 -37.47
CA LEU A 399 7.65 8.72 -38.60
C LEU A 399 8.95 9.43 -38.19
N GLU A 400 8.89 10.41 -37.29
CA GLU A 400 10.07 11.08 -36.74
C GLU A 400 10.98 10.09 -36.00
N THR A 401 10.44 9.25 -35.11
CA THR A 401 11.21 8.21 -34.42
C THR A 401 11.84 7.22 -35.40
N MET A 402 11.10 6.81 -36.44
CA MET A 402 11.63 5.93 -37.48
C MET A 402 12.70 6.62 -38.35
N GLN A 403 12.63 7.95 -38.54
CA GLN A 403 13.64 8.74 -39.23
C GLN A 403 14.89 9.00 -38.38
N GLU A 404 14.76 9.16 -37.07
CA GLU A 404 15.94 9.24 -36.19
C GLU A 404 16.65 7.88 -36.11
N GLY A 405 15.91 6.79 -36.28
CA GLY A 405 16.45 5.46 -36.52
C GLY A 405 16.96 5.18 -37.94
N ALA A 406 17.04 6.18 -38.85
CA ALA A 406 17.16 6.05 -40.32
C ALA A 406 18.47 5.47 -40.89
N ALA A 407 18.87 4.30 -40.43
CA ALA A 407 19.47 3.30 -41.32
C ALA A 407 18.41 2.27 -41.79
N TRP A 408 17.11 2.57 -41.65
CA TRP A 408 16.05 1.56 -41.65
C TRP A 408 14.81 1.96 -42.48
N THR A 409 14.93 1.97 -43.80
CA THR A 409 13.78 2.19 -44.69
C THR A 409 13.05 0.90 -45.13
N ASP A 410 13.64 -0.29 -44.94
CA ASP A 410 13.08 -1.53 -45.56
C ASP A 410 12.82 -2.71 -44.61
N ALA A 411 13.26 -2.69 -43.36
CA ALA A 411 13.01 -3.79 -42.43
C ALA A 411 11.71 -3.57 -41.64
N ARG A 412 10.59 -3.92 -42.29
CA ARG A 412 9.22 -3.77 -41.77
C ARG A 412 8.97 -4.68 -40.57
N GLY A 413 9.06 -4.12 -39.36
CA GLY A 413 8.09 -4.45 -38.30
C GLY A 413 6.67 -4.06 -38.76
N LEU A 414 5.62 -4.52 -38.07
CA LEU A 414 4.21 -4.21 -38.41
C LEU A 414 4.02 -2.69 -38.53
N PRO A 415 3.97 -2.12 -39.75
CA PRO A 415 4.02 -0.67 -39.91
C PRO A 415 2.70 -0.07 -39.43
N LEU A 416 2.78 1.05 -38.74
CA LEU A 416 1.59 1.82 -38.40
C LEU A 416 0.93 2.30 -39.69
N THR A 417 -0.36 1.99 -39.88
CA THR A 417 -1.08 2.36 -41.10
C THR A 417 -1.26 3.87 -41.16
N ASP A 418 -0.91 4.49 -42.29
CA ASP A 418 -1.10 5.92 -42.48
C ASP A 418 -2.58 6.32 -42.28
N PRO A 419 -2.92 7.23 -41.35
CA PRO A 419 -4.29 7.64 -41.09
C PRO A 419 -4.98 8.20 -42.35
N ALA A 420 -4.24 8.83 -43.27
CA ALA A 420 -4.79 9.35 -44.52
C ALA A 420 -5.38 8.24 -45.41
N LYS A 421 -4.83 7.02 -45.37
CA LYS A 421 -5.34 5.87 -46.15
C LYS A 421 -6.70 5.36 -45.67
N THR A 422 -7.09 5.71 -44.45
CA THR A 422 -8.35 5.25 -43.82
C THR A 422 -9.38 6.37 -43.67
N GLY A 423 -9.07 7.59 -44.11
CA GLY A 423 -9.91 8.79 -43.88
C GLY A 423 -9.94 9.25 -42.41
N ALA A 424 -9.02 8.74 -41.58
CA ALA A 424 -8.89 9.08 -40.16
C ALA A 424 -8.29 10.48 -39.92
N ASP A 425 -7.76 11.11 -40.96
CA ASP A 425 -7.22 12.48 -40.96
C ASP A 425 -8.30 13.57 -40.98
N THR A 426 -9.49 13.24 -41.50
CA THR A 426 -10.60 14.18 -41.73
C THR A 426 -11.86 13.80 -40.97
N ASN A 427 -12.17 12.51 -40.86
CA ASN A 427 -13.40 12.03 -40.20
C ASN A 427 -13.13 11.60 -38.75
N GLY A 428 -13.78 12.27 -37.79
CA GLY A 428 -13.65 11.98 -36.36
C GLY A 428 -13.99 10.55 -35.95
N ALA A 429 -15.04 9.95 -36.55
CA ALA A 429 -15.42 8.57 -36.24
C ALA A 429 -14.39 7.57 -36.80
N ALA A 430 -13.87 7.83 -38.00
CA ALA A 430 -12.82 7.03 -38.61
C ALA A 430 -11.51 7.15 -37.81
N ALA A 431 -11.19 8.35 -37.29
CA ALA A 431 -10.02 8.58 -36.45
C ALA A 431 -10.06 7.79 -35.14
N VAL A 432 -11.20 7.76 -34.44
CA VAL A 432 -11.36 6.96 -33.23
C VAL A 432 -11.26 5.46 -33.54
N ALA A 433 -11.83 5.01 -34.66
CA ALA A 433 -11.71 3.62 -35.11
C ALA A 433 -10.25 3.25 -35.45
N TRP A 434 -9.54 4.13 -36.17
CA TRP A 434 -8.13 3.94 -36.49
C TRP A 434 -7.27 3.86 -35.22
N LEU A 435 -7.49 4.75 -34.25
CA LEU A 435 -6.77 4.72 -32.96
C LEU A 435 -7.01 3.41 -32.20
N LYS A 436 -8.25 2.89 -32.20
CA LYS A 436 -8.58 1.61 -31.57
C LYS A 436 -7.90 0.41 -32.26
N VAL A 437 -7.76 0.44 -33.58
CA VAL A 437 -7.06 -0.61 -34.34
C VAL A 437 -5.54 -0.49 -34.17
N ALA A 438 -5.01 0.73 -34.13
CA ALA A 438 -3.60 1.01 -33.95
C ALA A 438 -3.11 0.64 -32.55
N PHE A 439 -3.90 0.93 -31.51
CA PHE A 439 -3.58 0.74 -30.10
C PHE A 439 -4.69 -0.07 -29.41
N PRO A 440 -4.76 -1.40 -29.66
CA PRO A 440 -5.86 -2.24 -29.19
C PRO A 440 -5.89 -2.43 -27.67
N ASP A 441 -4.80 -2.11 -26.98
CA ASP A 441 -4.64 -2.25 -25.53
C ASP A 441 -5.20 -1.06 -24.73
N ILE A 442 -5.58 0.03 -25.39
CA ILE A 442 -6.05 1.26 -24.76
C ILE A 442 -7.45 1.61 -25.28
N ASP A 443 -8.27 2.27 -24.46
CA ASP A 443 -9.41 3.06 -24.96
C ASP A 443 -8.93 4.48 -25.30
N PRO A 444 -8.66 4.79 -26.58
CA PRO A 444 -8.15 6.09 -26.96
C PRO A 444 -9.12 7.22 -26.61
N ALA A 445 -10.43 6.97 -26.64
CA ALA A 445 -11.42 8.01 -26.36
C ALA A 445 -11.33 8.51 -24.91
N ALA A 446 -11.00 7.64 -23.96
CA ALA A 446 -10.80 8.01 -22.58
C ALA A 446 -9.48 8.75 -22.34
N VAL A 447 -8.38 8.28 -22.95
CA VAL A 447 -7.08 8.96 -22.83
C VAL A 447 -7.15 10.39 -23.37
N LEU A 448 -7.84 10.59 -24.50
CA LEU A 448 -8.08 11.91 -25.06
C LEU A 448 -8.88 12.82 -24.10
N ARG A 449 -9.91 12.30 -23.43
CA ARG A 449 -10.66 13.06 -22.41
C ARG A 449 -9.78 13.44 -21.23
N LEU A 450 -8.99 12.50 -20.72
CA LEU A 450 -8.11 12.73 -19.56
C LEU A 450 -7.01 13.75 -19.87
N ALA A 451 -6.47 13.78 -21.11
CA ALA A 451 -5.42 14.71 -21.52
C ALA A 451 -5.88 16.18 -21.59
N ARG A 452 -7.20 16.43 -21.63
CA ARG A 452 -7.80 17.77 -21.87
C ARG A 452 -7.38 18.81 -20.84
N PHE A 453 -7.42 18.47 -19.56
CA PHE A 453 -7.15 19.42 -18.48
C PHE A 453 -5.75 19.24 -17.95
N ARG A 454 -5.02 20.34 -17.79
CA ARG A 454 -3.70 20.34 -17.14
C ARG A 454 -3.79 20.98 -15.77
N ARG A 455 -3.28 20.29 -14.74
CA ARG A 455 -3.28 20.75 -13.34
C ARG A 455 -4.68 21.23 -12.89
N ASN A 456 -5.72 20.49 -13.26
CA ASN A 456 -7.13 20.71 -12.91
C ASN A 456 -7.71 22.11 -13.22
N SER A 457 -7.11 22.91 -14.10
CA SER A 457 -7.58 24.29 -14.31
C SER A 457 -7.45 24.82 -15.73
N LYS A 458 -6.39 24.47 -16.47
CA LYS A 458 -6.22 24.92 -17.86
C LYS A 458 -6.83 23.91 -18.82
N ASP A 459 -7.90 24.30 -19.50
CA ASP A 459 -8.45 23.55 -20.65
C ASP A 459 -7.51 23.74 -21.84
N LEU A 460 -6.68 22.73 -22.14
CA LEU A 460 -5.71 22.79 -23.22
C LEU A 460 -6.40 22.74 -24.58
N MET A 461 -7.48 21.99 -24.70
CA MET A 461 -8.17 21.79 -25.98
C MET A 461 -8.78 23.08 -26.52
N ALA A 462 -9.24 23.97 -25.64
CA ALA A 462 -9.85 25.26 -25.98
C ALA A 462 -8.84 26.43 -26.06
N LYS A 463 -7.72 26.37 -25.31
CA LYS A 463 -6.73 27.46 -25.24
C LYS A 463 -5.47 27.20 -26.06
N ASP A 464 -4.85 26.05 -25.87
CA ASP A 464 -3.54 25.69 -26.44
C ASP A 464 -3.67 24.38 -27.24
N ARG A 465 -4.37 24.46 -28.37
CA ARG A 465 -4.65 23.28 -29.22
C ARG A 465 -3.42 22.43 -29.56
N PRO A 466 -2.26 22.98 -29.99
CA PRO A 466 -1.08 22.17 -30.29
C PRO A 466 -0.51 21.46 -29.05
N ALA A 467 -0.53 22.12 -27.88
CA ALA A 467 -0.05 21.53 -26.64
C ALA A 467 -0.94 20.36 -26.18
N TYR A 468 -2.26 20.47 -26.37
CA TYR A 468 -3.18 19.36 -26.15
C TYR A 468 -2.87 18.18 -27.07
N VAL A 469 -2.72 18.42 -28.37
CA VAL A 469 -2.50 17.35 -29.37
C VAL A 469 -1.20 16.60 -29.09
N GLN A 470 -0.10 17.31 -28.80
CA GLN A 470 1.18 16.68 -28.47
C GLN A 470 1.12 15.88 -27.16
N ARG A 471 0.48 16.43 -26.12
CA ARG A 471 0.29 15.72 -24.83
C ARG A 471 -0.54 14.45 -25.03
N ALA A 472 -1.64 14.54 -25.77
CA ALA A 472 -2.51 13.42 -26.06
C ALA A 472 -1.78 12.32 -26.85
N ALA A 473 -1.00 12.70 -27.87
CA ALA A 473 -0.19 11.76 -28.64
C ALA A 473 0.82 11.02 -27.76
N GLN A 474 1.60 11.76 -26.97
CA GLN A 474 2.58 11.20 -26.02
C GLN A 474 1.94 10.26 -24.99
N TRP A 475 0.74 10.59 -24.48
CA TRP A 475 0.04 9.74 -23.52
C TRP A 475 -0.42 8.41 -24.15
N VAL A 476 -0.87 8.43 -25.39
CA VAL A 476 -1.24 7.21 -26.14
C VAL A 476 0.01 6.35 -26.39
N GLU A 477 1.14 6.95 -26.76
CA GLU A 477 2.42 6.27 -26.97
C GLU A 477 2.92 5.58 -25.69
N LEU A 478 2.94 6.31 -24.56
CA LEU A 478 3.46 5.80 -23.29
C LEU A 478 2.61 4.66 -22.69
N LEU A 479 1.30 4.73 -22.85
CA LEU A 479 0.39 3.73 -22.32
C LEU A 479 0.38 2.45 -23.15
N SER A 480 0.74 2.50 -24.44
CA SER A 480 0.54 1.36 -25.34
C SER A 480 1.76 0.45 -25.36
N SER A 481 1.55 -0.79 -24.94
CA SER A 481 2.48 -1.90 -25.15
C SER A 481 2.64 -2.23 -26.65
N ALA A 482 1.56 -2.10 -27.44
CA ALA A 482 1.60 -2.30 -28.89
C ALA A 482 2.45 -1.22 -29.58
N HIS A 483 2.49 0.01 -29.05
CA HIS A 483 3.40 1.03 -29.54
C HIS A 483 4.86 0.70 -29.19
N GLN A 484 5.14 0.33 -27.94
CA GLN A 484 6.50 0.01 -27.49
C GLN A 484 7.13 -1.12 -28.31
N THR A 485 6.37 -2.18 -28.61
CA THR A 485 6.85 -3.28 -29.46
C THR A 485 7.14 -2.86 -30.91
N ARG A 486 6.48 -1.81 -31.43
CA ARG A 486 6.77 -1.24 -32.76
C ARG A 486 7.97 -0.31 -32.76
N GLU A 487 8.27 0.32 -31.63
CA GLU A 487 9.37 1.27 -31.45
C GLU A 487 10.68 0.60 -31.01
N GLU A 488 10.69 -0.73 -30.83
CA GLU A 488 11.90 -1.46 -30.45
C GLU A 488 13.03 -1.22 -31.45
N ALA A 489 14.15 -0.69 -30.93
CA ALA A 489 15.33 -0.47 -31.75
C ALA A 489 15.85 -1.81 -32.30
N PRO A 490 16.15 -1.89 -33.60
CA PRO A 490 16.60 -3.13 -34.19
C PRO A 490 17.97 -3.52 -33.66
N LEU A 491 18.02 -4.67 -32.98
CA LEU A 491 19.24 -5.22 -32.42
C LEU A 491 20.02 -6.01 -33.48
N THR A 492 21.35 -6.07 -33.36
CA THR A 492 22.18 -6.91 -34.24
C THR A 492 21.91 -8.40 -33.97
N TYR A 493 21.89 -9.22 -35.01
CA TYR A 493 21.72 -10.67 -34.88
C TYR A 493 22.99 -11.33 -34.35
N LEU A 494 22.91 -11.98 -33.19
CA LEU A 494 24.02 -12.70 -32.57
C LEU A 494 24.33 -14.00 -33.35
N ARG A 495 25.59 -14.17 -33.80
CA ARG A 495 25.99 -15.38 -34.53
C ARG A 495 26.07 -16.59 -33.59
N LYS A 496 25.50 -17.72 -34.02
CA LYS A 496 25.79 -19.04 -33.43
C LYS A 496 27.23 -19.44 -33.76
N SER A 497 27.86 -20.26 -32.92
CA SER A 497 29.25 -20.68 -33.08
C SER A 497 29.53 -22.12 -32.63
N ARG A 498 30.56 -22.75 -33.19
CA ARG A 498 31.12 -24.04 -32.77
C ARG A 498 32.57 -23.85 -32.28
N PRO A 499 33.13 -24.72 -31.42
CA PRO A 499 34.52 -24.56 -30.97
C PRO A 499 35.52 -24.65 -32.14
N SER A 500 36.58 -23.84 -32.12
CA SER A 500 37.74 -24.03 -33.01
C SER A 500 38.54 -25.25 -32.59
N MET A 501 39.29 -25.81 -33.53
CA MET A 501 40.24 -26.89 -33.24
C MET A 501 41.48 -26.43 -32.46
N ALA A 502 41.78 -25.13 -32.43
CA ALA A 502 43.04 -24.63 -31.86
C ALA A 502 42.91 -24.05 -30.44
N ASN A 503 41.80 -23.36 -30.12
CA ASN A 503 41.65 -22.66 -28.84
C ASN A 503 40.17 -22.64 -28.40
N PRO A 504 39.86 -22.99 -27.14
CA PRO A 504 38.47 -22.99 -26.63
C PRO A 504 37.80 -21.61 -26.64
N ASN A 505 38.58 -20.53 -26.57
CA ASN A 505 38.10 -19.15 -26.64
C ASN A 505 37.90 -18.65 -28.07
N VAL A 506 38.41 -19.38 -29.06
CA VAL A 506 38.21 -19.12 -30.48
C VAL A 506 37.08 -20.02 -30.97
N ARG A 507 36.06 -19.41 -31.56
CA ARG A 507 34.87 -20.13 -32.00
C ARG A 507 34.60 -19.84 -33.46
N VAL A 508 34.30 -20.90 -34.21
CA VAL A 508 33.93 -20.76 -35.62
C VAL A 508 32.52 -20.23 -35.70
N ALA A 509 32.34 -19.06 -36.31
CA ALA A 509 31.06 -18.39 -36.44
C ALA A 509 30.22 -19.02 -37.55
N TRP A 510 28.90 -19.09 -37.35
CA TRP A 510 27.98 -19.37 -38.43
C TRP A 510 27.82 -18.11 -39.30
N LEU A 511 28.08 -18.26 -40.60
CA LEU A 511 28.13 -17.17 -41.57
C LEU A 511 26.92 -17.24 -42.52
N PRO A 512 25.80 -16.56 -42.20
CA PRO A 512 24.61 -16.57 -43.07
C PRO A 512 24.88 -16.01 -44.47
N GLU A 513 25.87 -15.12 -44.59
CA GLU A 513 26.23 -14.44 -45.84
C GLU A 513 26.89 -15.38 -46.86
N ARG A 514 27.46 -16.51 -46.43
CA ARG A 514 28.10 -17.48 -47.32
C ARG A 514 27.11 -18.58 -47.66
N GLN A 515 26.26 -18.31 -48.65
CA GLN A 515 25.42 -19.33 -49.28
C GLN A 515 26.31 -20.35 -50.01
N ARG A 516 26.78 -21.38 -49.30
CA ARG A 516 27.20 -22.63 -49.95
C ARG A 516 25.92 -23.33 -50.38
N ALA A 517 25.87 -23.84 -51.61
CA ALA A 517 24.68 -24.41 -52.24
C ALA A 517 23.96 -25.54 -51.46
N HIS A 518 24.54 -26.03 -50.36
CA HIS A 518 24.04 -27.11 -49.52
C HIS A 518 24.22 -26.89 -48.01
N ALA A 519 24.38 -25.64 -47.53
CA ALA A 519 24.49 -25.39 -46.08
C ALA A 519 23.15 -25.64 -45.37
N LEU A 520 23.17 -26.37 -44.26
CA LEU A 520 21.98 -26.59 -43.43
C LEU A 520 21.76 -25.38 -42.49
N LEU A 521 20.63 -25.36 -41.78
CA LEU A 521 20.43 -24.37 -40.72
C LEU A 521 21.53 -24.51 -39.66
N ALA A 522 21.88 -23.40 -39.00
CA ALA A 522 22.95 -23.35 -38.00
C ALA A 522 22.85 -24.46 -36.92
N SER A 523 21.62 -24.81 -36.49
CA SER A 523 21.38 -25.88 -35.52
C SER A 523 21.82 -27.25 -36.03
N ASP A 524 21.58 -27.51 -37.31
CA ASP A 524 21.72 -28.81 -37.95
C ASP A 524 23.20 -29.04 -38.33
N GLU A 525 23.93 -27.95 -38.59
CA GLU A 525 25.39 -27.94 -38.74
C GLU A 525 26.14 -27.96 -37.38
N GLY A 526 25.43 -28.01 -36.25
CA GLY A 526 26.01 -28.10 -34.91
C GLY A 526 26.49 -26.78 -34.30
N PHE A 527 26.11 -25.62 -34.87
CA PHE A 527 26.38 -24.31 -34.28
C PHE A 527 25.39 -24.01 -33.14
N LYS A 528 25.91 -23.51 -32.02
CA LYS A 528 25.11 -23.19 -30.81
C LYS A 528 25.35 -21.75 -30.37
N PHE A 529 24.45 -21.19 -29.56
CA PHE A 529 24.74 -19.93 -28.89
C PHE A 529 25.82 -20.15 -27.83
N ALA A 530 26.94 -19.45 -27.99
CA ALA A 530 28.06 -19.51 -27.06
C ALA A 530 28.84 -18.20 -27.11
N TYR A 531 28.78 -17.45 -26.02
CA TYR A 531 29.50 -16.21 -25.80
C TYR A 531 29.98 -16.20 -24.34
N GLY A 532 31.27 -16.47 -24.12
CA GLY A 532 31.89 -16.55 -22.79
C GLY A 532 32.38 -15.19 -22.27
N GLY A 533 31.84 -14.09 -22.78
CA GLY A 533 32.29 -12.74 -22.44
C GLY A 533 33.42 -12.23 -23.36
N PRO A 534 34.19 -11.22 -22.90
CA PRO A 534 35.09 -10.43 -23.75
C PRO A 534 36.27 -11.23 -24.34
N HIS A 535 36.57 -12.42 -23.83
CA HIS A 535 37.64 -13.28 -24.34
C HIS A 535 37.23 -14.15 -25.54
N THR A 536 35.94 -14.19 -25.87
CA THR A 536 35.43 -15.03 -26.96
C THR A 536 35.70 -14.33 -28.30
N ARG A 537 36.47 -14.97 -29.17
CA ARG A 537 36.71 -14.49 -30.54
C ARG A 537 35.98 -15.36 -31.55
N PHE A 538 35.34 -14.72 -32.51
CA PHE A 538 34.62 -15.39 -33.60
C PHE A 538 35.51 -15.40 -34.83
N VAL A 539 35.63 -16.55 -35.49
CA VAL A 539 36.49 -16.73 -36.65
C VAL A 539 35.80 -17.54 -37.74
N GLU A 540 36.31 -17.42 -38.95
CA GLU A 540 36.19 -18.42 -39.99
C GLU A 540 37.47 -19.27 -39.98
N GLU A 541 37.30 -20.59 -39.91
CA GLU A 541 38.41 -21.55 -39.84
C GLU A 541 38.52 -22.30 -41.18
N THR A 542 39.69 -22.18 -41.82
CA THR A 542 40.04 -22.92 -43.05
C THR A 542 41.39 -23.62 -42.87
N PHE A 543 41.85 -24.40 -43.86
CA PHE A 543 43.16 -25.05 -43.83
C PHE A 543 43.93 -24.71 -45.11
N ALA A 544 45.24 -24.49 -44.98
CA ALA A 544 46.10 -24.31 -46.15
C ALA A 544 46.10 -25.59 -47.00
N TYR A 545 46.07 -25.45 -48.33
CA TYR A 545 46.12 -26.58 -49.25
C TYR A 545 47.44 -27.33 -49.09
N ALA A 546 47.37 -28.62 -48.78
CA ALA A 546 48.53 -29.48 -48.63
C ALA A 546 49.05 -29.90 -50.00
N GLU A 547 50.06 -29.20 -50.52
CA GLU A 547 50.78 -29.59 -51.74
C GLU A 547 51.54 -30.92 -51.55
N ASN A 548 52.08 -31.51 -52.61
CA ASN A 548 52.86 -32.75 -52.53
C ASN A 548 54.32 -32.51 -52.08
N THR A 549 54.50 -31.93 -50.89
CA THR A 549 55.82 -31.56 -50.31
C THR A 549 56.13 -32.40 -49.06
N LEU A 550 57.40 -32.44 -48.62
CA LEU A 550 57.75 -33.09 -47.35
C LEU A 550 57.00 -32.45 -46.17
N GLN A 551 56.80 -31.14 -46.21
CA GLN A 551 56.09 -30.40 -45.17
C GLN A 551 54.65 -30.88 -45.00
N SER A 552 53.94 -31.17 -46.10
CA SER A 552 52.57 -31.70 -46.01
C SER A 552 52.48 -33.14 -45.51
N ARG A 553 53.55 -33.93 -45.66
CA ARG A 553 53.62 -35.32 -45.19
C ARG A 553 54.02 -35.43 -43.72
N TYR A 554 54.76 -34.47 -43.17
CA TYR A 554 55.32 -34.54 -41.81
C TYR A 554 54.76 -33.52 -40.82
N LEU A 555 54.35 -32.33 -41.26
CA LEU A 555 53.80 -31.30 -40.36
C LEU A 555 52.28 -31.40 -40.30
N ALA A 556 51.71 -31.17 -39.11
CA ALA A 556 50.26 -31.09 -38.94
C ALA A 556 49.70 -29.89 -39.72
N GLN A 557 48.49 -30.04 -40.27
CA GLN A 557 47.78 -28.93 -40.90
C GLN A 557 47.53 -27.82 -39.88
N GLN A 558 47.92 -26.59 -40.23
CA GLN A 558 47.67 -25.42 -39.41
C GLN A 558 46.35 -24.77 -39.84
N PRO A 559 45.38 -24.55 -38.92
CA PRO A 559 44.15 -23.86 -39.25
C PRO A 559 44.45 -22.39 -39.51
N VAL A 560 43.95 -21.89 -40.63
CA VAL A 560 43.99 -20.48 -41.02
C VAL A 560 42.72 -19.82 -40.49
N HIS A 561 42.87 -18.92 -39.51
CA HIS A 561 41.76 -18.17 -38.92
C HIS A 561 41.61 -16.82 -39.59
N THR A 562 40.40 -16.51 -40.03
CA THR A 562 39.99 -15.15 -40.42
C THR A 562 39.05 -14.63 -39.35
N GLU A 563 39.37 -13.51 -38.71
CA GLU A 563 38.53 -12.94 -37.64
C GLU A 563 37.21 -12.41 -38.20
N VAL A 564 36.11 -12.65 -37.49
CA VAL A 564 34.74 -12.28 -37.86
C VAL A 564 34.06 -11.61 -36.66
N THR A 565 33.16 -10.65 -36.90
CA THR A 565 32.38 -10.04 -35.84
C THR A 565 31.44 -11.06 -35.13
N PRO A 566 31.09 -10.86 -33.84
CA PRO A 566 30.16 -11.75 -33.14
C PRO A 566 28.70 -11.60 -33.60
N SER A 567 28.36 -10.48 -34.25
CA SER A 567 27.01 -10.18 -34.70
C SER A 567 26.95 -9.73 -36.16
N VAL A 568 25.78 -9.95 -36.76
CA VAL A 568 25.40 -9.50 -38.09
C VAL A 568 24.45 -8.33 -37.93
N ALA A 569 24.78 -7.18 -38.52
CA ALA A 569 23.80 -6.12 -38.71
C ALA A 569 22.87 -6.55 -39.85
N LEU A 570 21.58 -6.74 -39.58
CA LEU A 570 20.59 -7.08 -40.62
C LEU A 570 19.94 -5.83 -41.26
N GLY A 571 20.32 -4.63 -40.80
CA GLY A 571 19.80 -3.35 -41.30
C GLY A 571 20.48 -2.85 -42.58
N ALA A 572 20.05 -1.68 -43.10
CA ALA A 572 20.52 -1.18 -44.40
C ALA A 572 22.04 -0.90 -44.47
N ALA A 573 22.75 -0.80 -43.35
CA ALA A 573 24.22 -0.73 -43.32
C ALA A 573 24.89 -2.00 -43.92
N ALA A 574 24.24 -3.17 -43.82
CA ALA A 574 24.69 -4.38 -44.50
C ALA A 574 24.39 -4.38 -46.00
N ALA A 575 23.29 -3.74 -46.42
CA ALA A 575 22.95 -3.55 -47.84
C ALA A 575 23.85 -2.50 -48.51
N ALA A 576 24.22 -1.43 -47.81
CA ALA A 576 25.09 -0.37 -48.31
C ALA A 576 26.52 -0.86 -48.59
N SER A 577 27.01 -1.84 -47.82
CA SER A 577 28.33 -2.46 -48.04
C SER A 577 28.42 -3.29 -49.33
N GLY A 578 27.28 -3.64 -49.94
CA GLY A 578 27.23 -4.32 -51.24
C GLY A 578 27.26 -3.39 -52.46
N ILE A 579 27.10 -2.07 -52.26
CA ILE A 579 26.95 -1.10 -53.36
C ILE A 579 28.28 -0.41 -53.69
N SER A 580 29.29 -0.49 -52.81
CA SER A 580 30.62 0.13 -53.00
C SER A 580 31.65 -0.72 -53.76
N GLY A 581 31.27 -1.87 -54.33
CA GLY A 581 32.13 -2.71 -55.16
C GLY A 581 31.96 -2.41 -56.65
N GLY A 582 32.60 -1.36 -57.17
CA GLY A 582 32.60 -1.07 -58.59
C GLY A 582 33.40 -2.10 -59.40
N SER A 583 32.71 -3.01 -60.10
CA SER A 583 33.16 -3.57 -61.40
C SER A 583 32.13 -4.58 -61.95
N ALA A 584 31.66 -4.30 -63.18
CA ALA A 584 31.16 -5.21 -64.22
C ALA A 584 30.03 -6.23 -63.92
N LEU A 585 28.89 -6.03 -64.61
CA LEU A 585 27.77 -6.97 -64.82
C LEU A 585 28.22 -8.30 -65.49
N PRO A 586 27.40 -9.37 -65.44
CA PRO A 586 26.39 -9.53 -66.52
C PRO A 586 24.98 -9.91 -66.01
N ARG A 587 23.97 -9.35 -66.69
CA ARG A 587 22.55 -9.68 -66.55
C ARG A 587 22.29 -11.15 -66.89
N LEU A 588 21.44 -11.82 -66.09
CA LEU A 588 20.64 -12.97 -66.52
C LEU A 588 19.17 -12.77 -66.07
N PRO A 589 18.18 -13.18 -66.89
CA PRO A 589 16.77 -12.81 -66.72
C PRO A 589 15.99 -13.83 -65.90
N GLY A 590 14.95 -13.35 -65.21
CA GLY A 590 13.75 -14.13 -64.91
C GLY A 590 13.77 -14.99 -63.64
N SER A 591 12.81 -14.70 -62.76
CA SER A 591 12.28 -15.57 -61.70
C SER A 591 13.25 -16.01 -60.59
N SER A 592 13.06 -15.47 -59.40
CA SER A 592 12.42 -16.24 -58.32
C SER A 592 12.51 -15.46 -57.01
N ALA A 593 11.53 -15.75 -56.15
CA ALA A 593 11.31 -15.22 -54.82
C ALA A 593 12.58 -14.76 -54.07
N ALA A 594 12.56 -13.51 -53.60
CA ALA A 594 13.42 -13.12 -52.50
C ALA A 594 13.16 -14.09 -51.33
N PRO A 595 14.18 -14.77 -50.78
CA PRO A 595 13.97 -15.68 -49.67
C PRO A 595 13.61 -14.85 -48.44
N GLN A 596 12.32 -14.80 -48.09
CA GLN A 596 11.89 -14.38 -46.77
C GLN A 596 12.42 -15.40 -45.77
N ILE A 597 13.36 -14.98 -44.92
CA ILE A 597 13.67 -15.72 -43.69
C ILE A 597 12.44 -15.57 -42.79
N LEU A 598 11.54 -16.54 -42.89
CA LEU A 598 10.43 -16.70 -41.95
C LEU A 598 11.03 -17.10 -40.61
N HIS A 599 11.09 -16.16 -39.66
CA HIS A 599 11.23 -16.47 -38.25
C HIS A 599 9.94 -17.17 -37.80
N ALA A 600 9.89 -18.49 -38.01
CA ALA A 600 8.89 -19.34 -37.39
C ALA A 600 9.29 -19.56 -35.92
N SER A 601 8.80 -18.70 -35.03
CA SER A 601 8.70 -19.05 -33.61
C SER A 601 7.63 -18.22 -32.92
N VAL A 602 6.53 -18.92 -32.61
CA VAL A 602 5.61 -18.69 -31.48
C VAL A 602 4.65 -17.51 -31.61
N LEU A 603 3.51 -17.74 -32.26
CA LEU A 603 2.18 -17.43 -31.71
C LEU A 603 1.17 -18.43 -32.31
N LEU A 604 0.80 -19.41 -31.48
CA LEU A 604 -0.37 -20.28 -31.69
C LEU A 604 -1.60 -19.43 -31.36
N ASP A 605 -2.35 -19.04 -32.39
CA ASP A 605 -3.78 -18.67 -32.32
C ASP A 605 -4.30 -18.98 -33.73
N GLY A 606 -5.22 -19.93 -33.94
CA GLY A 606 -6.59 -19.82 -33.46
C GLY A 606 -7.46 -19.35 -34.63
N SER A 607 -8.35 -20.22 -35.10
CA SER A 607 -9.38 -19.98 -36.14
C SER A 607 -9.02 -20.31 -37.60
N LEU A 608 -9.18 -21.60 -37.97
CA LEU A 608 -9.48 -22.02 -39.33
C LEU A 608 -10.98 -22.34 -39.42
N ASN A 609 -11.75 -21.44 -40.02
CA ASN A 609 -13.10 -21.69 -40.52
C ASN A 609 -13.05 -21.67 -42.06
N GLY A 610 -13.43 -22.78 -42.72
CA GLY A 610 -13.45 -22.83 -44.18
C GLY A 610 -13.74 -24.19 -44.81
N SER A 611 -14.98 -24.65 -44.68
CA SER A 611 -15.79 -25.49 -45.60
C SER A 611 -15.26 -26.79 -46.24
N SER A 612 -16.13 -27.81 -46.06
CA SER A 612 -16.54 -28.87 -46.99
C SER A 612 -15.57 -30.02 -47.32
N GLY A 613 -15.88 -31.20 -46.78
CA GLY A 613 -15.32 -32.48 -47.22
C GLY A 613 -15.82 -33.64 -46.37
N SER A 614 -16.84 -34.34 -46.88
CA SER A 614 -17.49 -35.56 -46.37
C SER A 614 -16.53 -36.65 -45.88
N GLY A 615 -16.86 -37.31 -44.75
CA GLY A 615 -16.20 -38.55 -44.32
C GLY A 615 -16.44 -38.92 -42.85
N THR A 616 -17.49 -39.67 -42.60
CA THR A 616 -17.96 -40.24 -41.32
C THR A 616 -16.95 -41.16 -40.61
N SER A 617 -16.85 -41.05 -39.27
CA SER A 617 -16.82 -42.15 -38.26
C SER A 617 -16.13 -41.64 -36.98
N ALA A 618 -16.85 -41.15 -35.96
CA ALA A 618 -17.50 -41.89 -34.86
C ALA A 618 -16.60 -42.13 -33.64
N LEU A 619 -17.13 -41.73 -32.47
CA LEU A 619 -16.87 -42.20 -31.09
C LEU A 619 -15.88 -41.41 -30.19
N ARG A 620 -16.47 -40.47 -29.44
CA ARG A 620 -16.24 -40.13 -28.01
C ARG A 620 -16.37 -41.40 -27.11
N PRO A 621 -16.01 -41.45 -25.80
CA PRO A 621 -16.38 -40.45 -24.77
C PRO A 621 -15.46 -40.26 -23.51
N GLU A 622 -15.81 -39.24 -22.70
CA GLU A 622 -15.85 -39.11 -21.21
C GLU A 622 -14.65 -39.57 -20.32
N ARG A 623 -14.37 -39.13 -19.08
CA ARG A 623 -14.73 -38.07 -18.10
C ARG A 623 -14.29 -38.64 -16.72
N SER A 624 -13.78 -37.84 -15.77
CA SER A 624 -13.75 -38.05 -14.29
C SER A 624 -12.52 -37.34 -13.68
N GLU A 625 -12.58 -36.17 -13.04
CA GLU A 625 -13.09 -35.83 -11.69
C GLU A 625 -12.33 -36.42 -10.48
N SER A 626 -12.29 -35.60 -9.41
CA SER A 626 -11.85 -35.76 -8.00
C SER A 626 -10.37 -35.40 -7.69
N ALA A 627 -10.01 -34.30 -7.02
CA ALA A 627 -10.36 -33.70 -5.71
C ALA A 627 -9.66 -34.33 -4.50
N LYS A 628 -8.72 -33.58 -3.85
CA LYS A 628 -8.67 -33.26 -2.39
C LYS A 628 -7.26 -32.97 -1.82
N ALA A 629 -7.23 -31.92 -0.99
CA ALA A 629 -6.52 -31.79 0.30
C ALA A 629 -5.01 -31.40 0.37
N ALA A 630 -4.80 -30.12 0.70
CA ALA A 630 -4.11 -29.59 1.88
C ALA A 630 -2.84 -30.28 2.45
N ALA A 631 -1.73 -29.53 2.52
CA ALA A 631 -1.03 -29.16 3.77
C ALA A 631 0.35 -28.52 3.47
N SER A 632 0.65 -27.36 4.08
CA SER A 632 2.02 -26.83 4.23
C SER A 632 2.85 -27.69 5.19
N PRO A 633 4.19 -27.59 5.10
CA PRO A 633 4.98 -27.46 6.32
C PRO A 633 5.98 -26.30 6.26
N THR A 634 5.98 -25.53 7.35
CA THR A 634 7.06 -24.67 7.84
C THR A 634 8.26 -25.46 8.36
N ALA A 635 9.41 -24.78 8.45
CA ALA A 635 10.66 -25.06 9.20
C ALA A 635 11.86 -25.39 8.29
N GLY A 636 13.07 -24.85 8.47
CA GLY A 636 13.62 -23.95 9.47
C GLY A 636 15.15 -24.08 9.54
N ILE A 637 15.80 -23.05 10.13
CA ILE A 637 16.99 -23.13 11.00
C ILE A 637 18.42 -23.02 10.38
N SER A 638 19.07 -21.89 10.74
CA SER A 638 20.43 -21.70 11.28
C SER A 638 21.66 -21.52 10.36
N GLY A 639 22.35 -20.39 10.57
CA GLY A 639 23.74 -20.11 10.15
C GLY A 639 24.27 -18.79 10.74
N ARG A 640 24.98 -18.90 11.87
CA ARG A 640 25.45 -17.91 12.88
C ARG A 640 26.57 -16.91 12.41
N PRO A 641 26.85 -15.79 13.15
CA PRO A 641 27.69 -14.67 12.71
C PRO A 641 29.13 -14.66 13.27
N SER A 642 29.99 -13.80 12.71
CA SER A 642 31.26 -13.39 13.34
C SER A 642 31.75 -12.02 12.84
N SER A 643 32.14 -11.23 13.84
CA SER A 643 32.73 -9.88 13.92
C SER A 643 34.05 -9.67 13.20
N ALA A 644 34.36 -8.42 12.78
CA ALA A 644 35.38 -7.56 13.41
C ALA A 644 35.84 -6.38 12.52
N SER A 645 35.83 -5.17 13.14
CA SER A 645 36.83 -4.07 13.07
C SER A 645 37.14 -3.30 11.77
N GLY A 646 37.09 -1.96 11.91
CA GLY A 646 37.92 -0.97 11.21
C GLY A 646 37.13 0.12 10.46
N SER A 647 36.71 1.23 11.11
CA SER A 647 37.33 2.58 11.06
C SER A 647 37.73 3.02 9.64
N ALA A 648 37.25 4.12 9.04
CA ALA A 648 37.15 5.52 9.48
C ALA A 648 36.06 6.20 8.60
N GLY A 649 35.30 7.22 9.00
CA GLY A 649 35.73 8.51 9.54
C GLY A 649 35.72 9.56 8.41
N LEU A 650 35.09 10.72 8.68
CA LEU A 650 34.97 11.96 7.88
C LEU A 650 33.70 12.03 7.00
N ASP A 651 32.63 12.69 7.45
CA ASP A 651 32.38 14.13 7.60
C ASP A 651 32.10 14.87 6.28
N ASP A 652 31.09 15.75 6.42
CA ASP A 652 30.80 16.96 5.67
C ASP A 652 29.88 16.95 4.44
N THR A 653 28.63 17.33 4.74
CA THR A 653 27.86 18.43 4.14
C THR A 653 27.47 18.41 2.65
N HIS A 654 26.25 18.92 2.41
CA HIS A 654 25.62 19.27 1.13
C HIS A 654 24.98 18.12 0.33
N PHE A 655 23.69 17.87 0.55
CA PHE A 655 22.57 18.26 -0.34
C PHE A 655 21.20 17.92 0.26
#